data_AF-A0A815KST5-F1
#
_entry.id   AF-A0A815KST5-F1
#
_cell.length_a   1.000
_cell.length_b   1.000
_cell.length_c   1.000
_cell.angle_alpha   90.00
_cell.angle_beta   90.00
_cell.angle_gamma   90.00
#
_symmetry.space_group_name_H-M   'P 1'
#
loop_
_entity.id
_entity.type
_entity.pdbx_description
1 polymer ?
#
loop_
_entity_poly.entity_id
_entity_poly.type
_entity_poly.pdbx_seq_one_letter_code
_entity_poly.pdbx_strand_id
1 'polypeptide(L)'
;NDSQLSVANRLSILSSFQSRLSNTSNISSWDLWKIYQDKVFPLIRLRSLSDSNLLLSDTFTRVIFVRHPLERLASAYIDKITSLQNSSFSLYDDIRRIICRKFASFYLKPNETAFYHWKRMKSKMTNEPCEKVVPSFQHFLEYITSDSVIIDVHWQPYSSLCRVCTFKYNFIGKYETIQDDLNILMSRINLTSIDWNFDRRFSTGRTRKQYQSIKKETCSYPPDNISYLNKSMTNITDTSISELTHRLPTTVIPSHYQLYIDVGQLEQYLFQGTVDIDIQVNENINKIILNSVALNITKIEYQGNNSVSSIVNGLPEFNEGYEQVTIKFTQAINPGNGRLHIEFNGIISEQLHGFYRTKDNNQIGACTQFEPGYARQAFPCFDEPLFKAKFTISIRAPKHLTTLSNMPIKSQRNDGDHTCIYEFDTTPIMSTYLVAYVIGAYDYVETHDSNNVQIRVYTPVGKKERGLFALHTTAKILPFYAEYFGIKYPLSKVDLIAIADFGSGAMENWGLITSHETYLLVDSQNTTQETKQEVALIVAHELAHQWFGNLVTMECFATWIQFLAIDHVYPEYDIWTQFVSDILATCMIPDALYNSHPIEIPIKKPTDINEIFDDITYEKGSSVIRLLHAYIGDEAFRSGLQNYLAEYAYKNTITENLWSHLSQTSKRPHLSDILSTWTKQMGYPLLNVRQEQQGNNRLLTIEQTRFLADGTIDDKLKWKIPINICTKSNPNEPIHQLYLDEEKKQEFVLEKVTETDWIKLNLFSVGIYRVNYPQSMLDALIPGIQDHTLSPQDRFGIQTDVYALARSGHINYVDYLRLLRHAYKHEDNLTVWKSILKQLTDLNSIIDYAHIDNIKKYFQTYICDLLSNIYNKLEWDPLPNEGLQAAMLRDIILIQMGINGHNKTREEAHKRFQILLNSNNQNHHSINPNIRAGIYLTVAKTGNQEIFEQLKSLYRKADTQEESIRLLTALCRFDDEMIQRQALEYIWNRNEVRKQDHLKAFVSLASHNRKGCEITWKYMQDNWNKIEDIYGEHDTHLIHFVEHVPSHFVTEERAEEVRKFHIDHPNPLLDRPVKKVLEQINIRRLVLERHEHTIHQFLIT
;
A
#
# COMPACT_ATOMS: atom_id res chain seq x y z
N ASN A 1 32.41 30.86 37.06
CA ASN A 1 32.74 32.11 37.76
C ASN A 1 34.14 32.54 37.40
N ASP A 2 34.19 33.77 36.86
CA ASP A 2 35.29 34.72 36.73
C ASP A 2 36.71 34.27 36.38
N SER A 3 37.11 34.61 35.16
CA SER A 3 38.28 35.49 35.00
C SER A 3 38.16 36.30 33.70
N GLN A 4 38.13 37.61 33.88
CA GLN A 4 38.08 38.66 32.87
C GLN A 4 39.23 38.54 31.85
N LEU A 5 38.89 38.54 30.56
CA LEU A 5 39.79 39.02 29.51
C LEU A 5 38.96 39.96 28.62
N SER A 6 39.25 41.26 28.72
CA SER A 6 38.52 42.31 28.02
C SER A 6 38.68 42.21 26.50
N VAL A 7 37.64 42.63 25.78
CA VAL A 7 37.56 42.65 24.31
C VAL A 7 38.73 43.43 23.67
N ALA A 8 39.37 44.35 24.42
CA ALA A 8 40.51 45.13 23.96
C ALA A 8 41.78 44.29 23.68
N ASN A 9 42.01 43.18 24.40
CA ASN A 9 43.16 42.29 24.14
C ASN A 9 42.98 41.40 22.90
N ARG A 10 41.74 41.21 22.43
CA ARG A 10 41.49 40.45 21.18
C ARG A 10 41.76 41.29 19.93
N LEU A 11 41.64 42.62 20.03
CA LEU A 11 41.88 43.53 18.91
C LEU A 11 43.37 43.87 18.69
N SER A 12 44.22 43.83 19.73
CA SER A 12 45.68 44.05 19.55
C SER A 12 46.38 42.83 18.92
N ILE A 13 45.89 41.61 19.18
CA ILE A 13 46.37 40.40 18.51
C ILE A 13 45.96 40.40 17.03
N LEU A 14 44.74 40.84 16.71
CA LEU A 14 44.25 40.99 15.34
C LEU A 14 44.98 42.09 14.54
N SER A 15 45.33 43.23 15.15
CA SER A 15 46.07 44.30 14.47
C SER A 15 47.55 43.94 14.24
N SER A 16 48.16 43.17 15.16
CA SER A 16 49.51 42.62 14.96
C SER A 16 49.59 41.55 13.86
N PHE A 17 48.46 40.88 13.59
CA PHE A 17 48.32 39.88 12.51
C PHE A 17 48.08 40.52 11.14
N GLN A 18 47.34 41.64 11.07
CA GLN A 18 47.09 42.36 9.82
C GLN A 18 48.34 43.03 9.26
N SER A 19 49.26 43.52 10.11
CA SER A 19 50.48 44.20 9.62
C SER A 19 51.52 43.25 9.02
N ARG A 20 51.40 41.92 9.21
CA ARG A 20 52.29 40.92 8.61
C ARG A 20 51.79 40.38 7.26
N LEU A 21 50.57 40.72 6.85
CA LEU A 21 49.92 40.18 5.65
C LEU A 21 50.00 41.11 4.41
N SER A 22 50.55 42.32 4.53
CA SER A 22 50.57 43.29 3.42
C SER A 22 51.75 43.19 2.47
N ASN A 23 52.59 42.14 2.56
CA ASN A 23 53.67 41.92 1.60
C ASN A 23 53.89 40.42 1.40
N THR A 24 53.17 39.82 0.46
CA THR A 24 53.72 38.91 -0.57
C THR A 24 52.57 38.25 -1.34
N SER A 25 52.65 38.38 -2.65
CA SER A 25 51.78 37.76 -3.65
C SER A 25 51.99 36.24 -3.66
N ASN A 26 51.22 35.52 -2.85
CA ASN A 26 50.85 34.11 -3.01
C ASN A 26 49.64 33.85 -2.10
N ILE A 27 48.55 33.30 -2.66
CA ILE A 27 47.32 33.02 -1.90
C ILE A 27 47.67 32.09 -0.75
N SER A 28 47.47 32.55 0.49
CA SER A 28 47.79 31.76 1.67
C SER A 28 46.79 30.60 1.81
N SER A 29 47.23 29.51 2.44
CA SER A 29 46.36 28.36 2.79
C SER A 29 45.13 28.77 3.61
N TRP A 30 45.21 29.90 4.32
CA TRP A 30 44.11 30.49 5.07
C TRP A 30 43.03 31.16 4.19
N ASP A 31 43.43 31.78 3.07
CA ASP A 31 42.48 32.39 2.13
C ASP A 31 41.72 31.32 1.34
N LEU A 32 42.40 30.23 0.97
CA LEU A 32 41.77 29.03 0.41
C LEU A 32 40.83 28.35 1.41
N TRP A 33 41.18 28.35 2.70
CA TRP A 33 40.33 27.80 3.75
C TRP A 33 39.08 28.65 4.01
N LYS A 34 39.17 29.98 3.88
CA LYS A 34 38.00 30.87 3.92
C LYS A 34 37.03 30.60 2.77
N ILE A 35 37.56 30.43 1.55
CA ILE A 35 36.79 30.04 0.37
C ILE A 35 36.19 28.63 0.53
N TYR A 36 36.87 27.74 1.25
CA TYR A 36 36.41 26.38 1.57
C TYR A 36 35.28 26.37 2.61
N GLN A 37 35.34 27.23 3.64
CA GLN A 37 34.29 27.40 4.64
C GLN A 37 32.97 27.88 4.03
N ASP A 38 33.02 28.80 3.06
CA ASP A 38 31.82 29.37 2.43
C ASP A 38 31.14 28.40 1.43
N LYS A 39 31.83 27.35 0.98
CA LYS A 39 31.33 26.41 -0.05
C LYS A 39 30.91 25.04 0.46
N VAL A 40 31.52 24.51 1.52
CA VAL A 40 31.40 23.08 1.90
C VAL A 40 30.49 22.84 3.11
N PHE A 41 30.33 23.82 4.01
CA PHE A 41 29.32 23.73 5.07
C PHE A 41 28.07 24.51 4.63
N PRO A 42 26.89 23.88 4.52
CA PRO A 42 25.68 24.66 4.51
C PRO A 42 25.64 25.37 5.86
N LEU A 43 25.93 26.67 5.85
CA LEU A 43 25.53 27.59 6.89
C LEU A 43 24.12 27.18 7.32
N ILE A 44 23.80 27.22 8.62
CA ILE A 44 22.41 27.48 9.00
C ILE A 44 22.08 28.79 8.28
N ARG A 45 21.48 28.70 7.09
CA ARG A 45 20.94 29.84 6.36
C ARG A 45 19.70 30.21 7.15
N LEU A 46 19.90 31.02 8.18
CA LEU A 46 18.85 31.88 8.69
C LEU A 46 18.30 32.61 7.47
N ARG A 47 17.02 32.38 7.15
CA ARG A 47 16.43 32.77 5.85
C ARG A 47 16.38 34.29 5.73
N SER A 48 16.60 35.05 6.81
CA SER A 48 16.80 36.49 6.78
C SER A 48 17.58 37.07 7.99
N LEU A 49 17.93 38.35 7.90
CA LEU A 49 18.48 39.15 9.02
C LEU A 49 17.55 39.23 10.25
N SER A 50 16.23 39.01 10.10
CA SER A 50 15.30 39.03 11.25
C SER A 50 15.44 37.80 12.14
N ASP A 51 15.75 36.63 11.58
CA ASP A 51 15.95 35.38 12.33
C ASP A 51 17.23 35.42 13.19
N SER A 52 18.22 36.19 12.74
CA SER A 52 19.49 36.41 13.45
C SER A 52 19.29 37.28 14.70
N ASN A 53 18.43 38.30 14.58
CA ASN A 53 18.04 39.19 15.67
C ASN A 53 17.08 38.51 16.66
N LEU A 54 16.25 37.56 16.19
CA LEU A 54 15.35 36.78 17.04
C LEU A 54 16.12 35.85 18.01
N LEU A 55 17.16 35.16 17.52
CA LEU A 55 18.03 34.25 18.30
C LEU A 55 18.97 34.96 19.30
N LEU A 56 19.23 36.24 19.08
CA LEU A 56 19.98 37.11 19.98
C LEU A 56 19.07 37.93 20.90
N SER A 57 17.75 37.85 20.73
CA SER A 57 16.80 38.56 21.60
C SER A 57 16.73 37.91 22.97
N ASP A 58 16.59 38.73 24.00
CA ASP A 58 16.45 38.27 25.39
C ASP A 58 15.02 37.77 25.72
N THR A 59 14.14 37.66 24.71
CA THR A 59 12.74 37.23 24.89
C THR A 59 12.56 35.71 24.96
N PHE A 60 13.61 34.93 24.67
CA PHE A 60 13.59 33.47 24.69
C PHE A 60 14.61 32.88 25.67
N THR A 61 14.22 31.81 26.37
CA THR A 61 15.15 31.01 27.18
C THR A 61 15.89 30.02 26.26
N ARG A 62 17.19 30.25 26.04
CA ARG A 62 18.04 29.37 25.22
C ARG A 62 18.54 28.19 26.04
N VAL A 63 18.18 26.99 25.63
CA VAL A 63 18.53 25.75 26.33
C VAL A 63 19.34 24.84 25.42
N ILE A 64 20.36 24.18 25.97
CA ILE A 64 21.03 23.06 25.31
C ILE A 64 21.26 21.93 26.30
N PHE A 65 21.07 20.69 25.86
CA PHE A 65 21.47 19.51 26.63
C PHE A 65 22.74 18.92 26.01
N VAL A 66 23.75 18.67 26.83
CA VAL A 66 25.05 18.13 26.42
C VAL A 66 25.38 16.85 27.18
N ARG A 67 26.23 15.99 26.63
CA ARG A 67 26.78 14.86 27.39
C ARG A 67 27.96 15.31 28.26
N HIS A 68 28.30 14.53 29.28
CA HIS A 68 29.40 14.83 30.19
C HIS A 68 30.72 15.01 29.42
N PRO A 69 31.44 16.13 29.60
CA PRO A 69 32.60 16.46 28.78
C PRO A 69 33.72 15.41 28.84
N LEU A 70 33.94 14.79 30.00
CA LEU A 70 34.97 13.75 30.17
C LEU A 70 34.57 12.42 29.51
N GLU A 71 33.29 12.07 29.46
CA GLU A 71 32.83 10.87 28.73
C GLU A 71 32.90 11.09 27.22
N ARG A 72 32.65 12.34 26.78
CA ARG A 72 32.79 12.74 25.38
C ARG A 72 34.26 12.79 24.95
N LEU A 73 35.16 13.27 25.81
CA LEU A 73 36.61 13.21 25.61
C LEU A 73 37.10 11.76 25.60
N ALA A 74 36.68 10.93 26.55
CA ALA A 74 37.03 9.51 26.56
C ALA A 74 36.55 8.85 25.25
N SER A 75 35.28 8.97 24.89
CA SER A 75 34.74 8.36 23.67
C SER A 75 35.35 8.90 22.37
N ALA A 76 35.74 10.18 22.31
CA ALA A 76 36.31 10.78 21.09
C ALA A 76 37.79 10.43 20.88
N TYR A 77 38.50 10.06 21.95
CA TYR A 77 39.93 9.78 21.91
C TYR A 77 40.27 8.32 22.22
N ILE A 78 39.33 7.48 22.68
CA ILE A 78 39.59 6.07 23.04
C ILE A 78 40.23 5.31 21.87
N ASP A 79 39.69 5.46 20.66
CA ASP A 79 40.18 4.82 19.43
C ASP A 79 41.60 5.30 19.03
N LYS A 80 42.01 6.47 19.51
CA LYS A 80 43.33 7.07 19.25
C LYS A 80 44.35 6.72 20.33
N ILE A 81 43.88 6.48 21.56
CA ILE A 81 44.69 6.16 22.75
C ILE A 81 45.01 4.66 22.81
N THR A 82 44.07 3.77 22.43
CA THR A 82 44.22 2.34 22.72
C THR A 82 45.13 1.58 21.78
N SER A 83 45.75 2.20 20.76
CA SER A 83 46.74 1.64 19.80
C SER A 83 46.86 0.10 19.74
N LEU A 84 45.76 -0.63 19.54
CA LEU A 84 45.73 -2.09 19.56
C LEU A 84 45.32 -2.59 18.18
N GLN A 85 46.28 -3.20 17.50
CA GLN A 85 46.22 -3.77 16.16
C GLN A 85 45.31 -5.02 16.02
N ASN A 86 44.33 -5.23 16.89
CA ASN A 86 43.49 -6.43 16.84
C ASN A 86 42.00 -6.12 16.60
N SER A 87 41.56 -6.54 15.41
CA SER A 87 40.23 -6.83 14.82
C SER A 87 38.95 -7.02 15.69
N SER A 88 38.85 -6.42 16.87
CA SER A 88 37.78 -6.72 17.85
C SER A 88 36.89 -5.53 18.25
N PHE A 89 37.01 -4.38 17.58
CA PHE A 89 36.04 -3.27 17.69
C PHE A 89 35.29 -3.01 16.38
N SER A 90 34.92 -4.07 15.63
CA SER A 90 34.07 -3.93 14.44
C SER A 90 32.77 -3.21 14.79
N LEU A 91 32.20 -3.48 15.96
CA LEU A 91 30.92 -2.89 16.36
C LEU A 91 31.00 -1.36 16.51
N TYR A 92 32.11 -0.78 16.97
CA TYR A 92 32.21 0.68 17.08
C TYR A 92 32.49 1.33 15.72
N ASP A 93 33.28 0.71 14.85
CA ASP A 93 33.50 1.22 13.50
C ASP A 93 32.25 1.01 12.61
N ASP A 94 31.48 -0.04 12.85
CA ASP A 94 30.19 -0.31 12.23
C ASP A 94 29.11 0.63 12.76
N ILE A 95 29.05 0.88 14.08
CA ILE A 95 28.15 1.90 14.65
C ILE A 95 28.56 3.29 14.17
N ARG A 96 29.85 3.62 14.07
CA ARG A 96 30.34 4.87 13.49
C ARG A 96 29.95 4.98 12.02
N ARG A 97 30.11 3.92 11.22
CA ARG A 97 29.68 3.88 9.81
C ARG A 97 28.17 3.95 9.68
N ILE A 98 27.41 3.34 10.59
CA ILE A 98 25.95 3.38 10.62
C ILE A 98 25.48 4.78 11.00
N ILE A 99 26.04 5.39 12.03
CA ILE A 99 25.71 6.77 12.44
C ILE A 99 26.14 7.75 11.35
N CYS A 100 27.34 7.61 10.77
CA CYS A 100 27.77 8.43 9.64
C CYS A 100 26.88 8.20 8.41
N ARG A 101 26.51 6.97 8.03
CA ARG A 101 25.60 6.73 6.89
C ARG A 101 24.18 7.25 7.17
N LYS A 102 23.72 7.14 8.41
CA LYS A 102 22.36 7.51 8.81
C LYS A 102 22.18 9.02 9.05
N PHE A 103 23.26 9.74 9.36
CA PHE A 103 23.20 11.18 9.64
C PHE A 103 24.07 12.05 8.71
N ALA A 104 24.99 11.49 7.89
CA ALA A 104 25.70 12.28 6.88
C ALA A 104 24.77 12.79 5.77
N SER A 105 23.67 12.09 5.50
CA SER A 105 22.62 12.53 4.58
C SER A 105 21.97 13.86 4.98
N PHE A 106 22.01 14.22 6.27
CA PHE A 106 21.42 15.48 6.74
C PHE A 106 22.33 16.71 6.57
N TYR A 107 23.63 16.55 6.25
CA TYR A 107 24.55 17.70 6.11
C TYR A 107 25.56 17.62 4.96
N LEU A 108 25.70 16.52 4.22
CA LEU A 108 26.74 16.38 3.19
C LEU A 108 26.20 15.72 1.90
N LYS A 109 26.33 16.41 0.75
CA LYS A 109 26.05 15.84 -0.58
C LYS A 109 27.01 14.67 -0.90
N PRO A 110 26.60 13.68 -1.72
CA PRO A 110 27.31 12.40 -1.87
C PRO A 110 28.70 12.43 -2.57
N ASN A 111 29.20 13.58 -3.05
CA ASN A 111 30.49 13.65 -3.75
C ASN A 111 31.59 14.47 -3.07
N GLU A 112 31.38 14.93 -1.85
CA GLU A 112 32.42 15.68 -1.13
C GLU A 112 32.67 15.13 0.26
N THR A 113 33.28 13.94 0.34
CA THR A 113 34.11 13.66 1.51
C THR A 113 35.32 14.60 1.49
N ALA A 114 35.20 15.72 2.19
CA ALA A 114 36.23 16.72 2.46
C ALA A 114 37.63 16.11 2.76
N PHE A 115 37.65 14.95 3.42
CA PHE A 115 38.86 14.22 3.77
C PHE A 115 39.57 13.56 2.59
N TYR A 116 38.82 13.01 1.63
CA TYR A 116 39.38 12.33 0.45
C TYR A 116 39.79 13.33 -0.65
N HIS A 117 39.11 14.47 -0.77
CA HIS A 117 39.48 15.52 -1.72
C HIS A 117 40.79 16.23 -1.36
N TRP A 118 41.02 16.53 -0.07
CA TRP A 118 42.30 17.11 0.38
C TRP A 118 43.47 16.13 0.20
N LYS A 119 43.29 14.84 0.53
CA LYS A 119 44.33 13.80 0.34
C LYS A 119 44.69 13.59 -1.14
N ARG A 120 43.69 13.63 -2.03
CA ARG A 120 43.88 13.47 -3.49
C ARG A 120 44.50 14.71 -4.14
N MET A 121 44.25 15.92 -3.59
CA MET A 121 44.97 17.14 -3.99
C MET A 121 46.41 17.17 -3.48
N LYS A 122 46.67 16.79 -2.23
CA LYS A 122 48.03 16.76 -1.65
C LYS A 122 48.91 15.73 -2.37
N SER A 123 48.41 14.52 -2.60
CA SER A 123 49.10 13.47 -3.37
C SER A 123 49.43 13.91 -4.82
N LYS A 124 48.55 14.69 -5.47
CA LYS A 124 48.81 15.24 -6.81
C LYS A 124 49.80 16.40 -6.84
N MET A 125 50.02 17.09 -5.71
CA MET A 125 50.93 18.25 -5.64
C MET A 125 52.31 17.90 -5.04
N THR A 126 52.43 16.84 -4.23
CA THR A 126 53.70 16.47 -3.56
C THR A 126 54.32 15.16 -4.05
N ASN A 127 53.65 14.41 -4.95
CA ASN A 127 54.14 13.14 -5.52
C ASN A 127 54.45 12.02 -4.49
N GLU A 128 53.92 12.10 -3.27
CA GLU A 128 54.06 11.06 -2.25
C GLU A 128 52.82 10.13 -2.22
N PRO A 129 53.00 8.81 -1.98
CA PRO A 129 51.90 7.85 -1.90
C PRO A 129 51.02 8.09 -0.68
N CYS A 130 49.70 7.99 -0.87
CA CYS A 130 48.71 8.27 0.16
C CYS A 130 48.52 7.08 1.10
N GLU A 131 49.44 6.88 2.05
CA GLU A 131 49.22 5.92 3.14
C GLU A 131 48.17 6.44 4.12
N LYS A 132 47.26 5.55 4.56
CA LYS A 132 46.25 5.82 5.59
C LYS A 132 46.94 5.92 6.95
N VAL A 133 47.58 7.05 7.25
CA VAL A 133 47.95 7.36 8.63
C VAL A 133 46.67 7.69 9.40
N VAL A 134 46.22 6.78 10.25
CA VAL A 134 45.19 7.04 11.26
C VAL A 134 45.90 7.79 12.40
N PRO A 135 45.49 9.01 12.77
CA PRO A 135 46.19 9.80 13.79
C PRO A 135 46.18 9.05 15.13
N SER A 136 47.35 8.64 15.62
CA SER A 136 47.51 8.00 16.92
C SER A 136 47.73 9.04 18.02
N PHE A 137 47.59 8.64 19.28
CA PHE A 137 47.92 9.48 20.43
C PHE A 137 49.39 9.93 20.42
N GLN A 138 50.31 9.13 19.89
CA GLN A 138 51.71 9.53 19.70
C GLN A 138 51.85 10.72 18.73
N HIS A 139 51.13 10.70 17.60
CA HIS A 139 51.09 11.84 16.67
C HIS A 139 50.44 13.09 17.29
N PHE A 140 49.51 12.93 18.23
CA PHE A 140 48.96 14.04 19.00
C PHE A 140 50.00 14.65 19.94
N LEU A 141 50.78 13.82 20.64
CA LEU A 141 51.88 14.28 21.49
C LEU A 141 52.94 15.02 20.65
N GLU A 142 53.33 14.46 19.50
CA GLU A 142 54.23 15.12 18.56
C GLU A 142 53.67 16.47 18.08
N TYR A 143 52.37 16.53 17.74
CA TYR A 143 51.69 17.76 17.33
C TYR A 143 51.76 18.85 18.40
N ILE A 144 51.42 18.53 19.66
CA ILE A 144 51.42 19.52 20.75
C ILE A 144 52.83 19.91 21.24
N THR A 145 53.85 19.08 20.97
CA THR A 145 55.24 19.36 21.32
C THR A 145 56.06 19.97 20.17
N SER A 146 55.54 19.96 18.94
CA SER A 146 56.22 20.56 17.79
C SER A 146 56.00 22.07 17.73
N ASP A 147 57.03 22.83 17.33
CA ASP A 147 56.94 24.29 17.07
C ASP A 147 56.15 24.62 15.78
N SER A 148 55.32 23.69 15.28
CA SER A 148 54.58 23.84 14.04
C SER A 148 53.37 24.76 14.21
N VAL A 149 53.30 25.82 13.39
CA VAL A 149 52.18 26.78 13.36
C VAL A 149 50.99 26.26 12.52
N ILE A 150 51.10 25.07 11.93
CA ILE A 150 50.06 24.49 11.07
C ILE A 150 49.06 23.72 11.95
N ILE A 151 47.83 24.25 12.05
CA ILE A 151 46.74 23.58 12.78
C ILE A 151 46.37 22.29 12.04
N ASP A 152 46.60 21.13 12.67
CA ASP A 152 46.10 19.86 12.15
C ASP A 152 44.59 19.78 12.42
N VAL A 153 43.83 19.55 11.35
CA VAL A 153 42.37 19.45 11.39
C VAL A 153 41.86 18.35 12.35
N HIS A 154 42.67 17.34 12.66
CA HIS A 154 42.36 16.27 13.60
C HIS A 154 42.49 16.66 15.07
N TRP A 155 43.24 17.74 15.35
CA TRP A 155 43.61 18.17 16.70
C TRP A 155 43.16 19.59 17.02
N GLN A 156 42.43 20.25 16.11
CA GLN A 156 41.84 21.56 16.36
C GLN A 156 40.77 21.51 17.47
N PRO A 157 40.65 22.56 18.31
CA PRO A 157 39.60 22.62 19.32
C PRO A 157 38.22 22.52 18.68
N TYR A 158 37.37 21.59 19.12
CA TYR A 158 36.05 21.38 18.51
C TYR A 158 35.16 22.64 18.49
N SER A 159 35.43 23.61 19.39
CA SER A 159 34.80 24.93 19.39
C SER A 159 35.07 25.76 18.14
N SER A 160 36.16 25.52 17.40
CA SER A 160 36.42 26.17 16.10
C SER A 160 35.53 25.61 14.98
N LEU A 161 34.95 24.42 15.18
CA LEU A 161 34.08 23.74 14.21
C LEU A 161 32.59 23.81 14.58
N CYS A 162 32.26 24.10 15.85
CA CYS A 162 30.91 24.11 16.38
C CYS A 162 30.41 25.55 16.63
N ARG A 163 29.74 26.18 15.65
CA ARG A 163 29.11 27.50 15.86
C ARG A 163 28.03 27.49 16.96
N VAL A 164 27.33 26.36 17.13
CA VAL A 164 26.35 26.15 18.22
C VAL A 164 27.01 26.36 19.59
N CYS A 165 28.26 25.93 19.73
CA CYS A 165 29.04 26.06 20.96
C CYS A 165 29.47 27.51 21.26
N THR A 166 29.20 28.47 20.35
CA THR A 166 29.49 29.90 20.55
C THR A 166 28.29 30.70 21.07
N PHE A 167 27.09 30.11 21.09
CA PHE A 167 25.93 30.75 21.69
C PHE A 167 26.03 30.78 23.22
N LYS A 168 25.55 31.87 23.82
CA LYS A 168 25.31 31.93 25.26
C LYS A 168 23.94 31.33 25.56
N TYR A 169 23.94 30.17 26.19
CA TYR A 169 22.72 29.50 26.64
C TYR A 169 22.31 29.98 28.03
N ASN A 170 21.01 30.16 28.23
CA ASN A 170 20.41 30.47 29.52
C ASN A 170 20.40 29.24 30.44
N PHE A 171 20.34 28.04 29.86
CA PHE A 171 20.47 26.77 30.59
C PHE A 171 21.27 25.75 29.76
N ILE A 172 22.22 25.07 30.41
CA ILE A 172 22.96 23.95 29.83
C ILE A 172 22.68 22.74 30.73
N GLY A 173 21.79 21.86 30.28
CA GLY A 173 21.50 20.60 30.96
C GLY A 173 22.45 19.50 30.50
N LYS A 174 22.50 18.41 31.27
CA LYS A 174 23.25 17.21 30.91
C LYS A 174 22.31 16.08 30.57
N TYR A 175 22.64 15.28 29.56
CA TYR A 175 21.85 14.11 29.20
C TYR A 175 21.85 13.04 30.29
N GLU A 176 22.96 12.92 31.02
CA GLU A 176 23.14 11.92 32.08
C GLU A 176 22.28 12.22 33.31
N THR A 177 21.96 13.49 33.55
CA THR A 177 21.10 13.98 34.63
C THR A 177 19.88 14.70 34.07
N ILE A 178 19.40 14.28 32.89
CA ILE A 178 18.40 15.03 32.13
C ILE A 178 17.11 15.27 32.92
N GLN A 179 16.69 14.32 33.75
CA GLN A 179 15.51 14.49 34.60
C GLN A 179 15.71 15.61 35.63
N ASP A 180 16.84 15.59 36.33
CA ASP A 180 17.15 16.60 37.36
C ASP A 180 17.37 17.98 36.72
N ASP A 181 18.05 18.02 35.57
CA ASP A 181 18.32 19.25 34.84
C ASP A 181 17.05 19.83 34.21
N LEU A 182 16.13 18.99 33.72
CA LEU A 182 14.81 19.45 33.28
C LEU A 182 14.01 19.99 34.46
N ASN A 183 14.00 19.32 35.61
CA ASN A 183 13.31 19.83 36.80
C ASN A 183 13.86 21.20 37.24
N ILE A 184 15.18 21.38 37.20
CA ILE A 184 15.83 22.67 37.50
C ILE A 184 15.47 23.72 36.45
N LEU A 185 15.52 23.39 35.16
CA LEU A 185 15.11 24.29 34.08
C LEU A 185 13.66 24.74 34.26
N MET A 186 12.75 23.80 34.51
CA MET A 186 11.31 24.04 34.67
C MET A 186 11.02 24.95 35.86
N SER A 187 11.72 24.75 36.99
CA SER A 187 11.66 25.64 38.15
C SER A 187 12.14 27.06 37.82
N ARG A 188 13.16 27.21 36.94
CA ARG A 188 13.70 28.51 36.55
C ARG A 188 12.82 29.27 35.57
N ILE A 189 11.95 28.57 34.84
CA ILE A 189 10.98 29.17 33.91
C ILE A 189 9.55 29.18 34.46
N ASN A 190 9.36 28.97 35.78
CA ASN A 190 8.08 28.98 36.49
C ASN A 190 7.01 28.01 35.93
N LEU A 191 7.42 26.86 35.40
CA LEU A 191 6.52 25.80 34.96
C LEU A 191 6.58 24.64 35.96
N THR A 192 5.74 24.68 37.00
CA THR A 192 5.76 23.70 38.11
C THR A 192 4.71 22.60 38.00
N SER A 193 3.89 22.57 36.95
CA SER A 193 2.70 21.72 36.86
C SER A 193 2.71 20.68 35.73
N ILE A 194 3.87 20.30 35.17
CA ILE A 194 3.94 19.26 34.14
C ILE A 194 4.62 18.01 34.70
N ASP A 195 3.85 16.92 34.81
CA ASP A 195 4.34 15.61 35.24
C ASP A 195 4.92 14.86 34.03
N TRP A 196 6.25 14.71 33.98
CA TRP A 196 6.94 14.01 32.89
C TRP A 196 7.61 12.74 33.41
N ASN A 197 7.06 11.59 33.03
CA ASN A 197 7.61 10.28 33.36
C ASN A 197 8.51 9.79 32.21
N PHE A 198 9.83 9.96 32.33
CA PHE A 198 10.77 9.41 31.36
C PHE A 198 10.85 7.89 31.54
N ASP A 199 10.13 7.16 30.69
CA ASP A 199 10.22 5.70 30.64
C ASP A 199 11.68 5.29 30.38
N ARG A 200 12.25 4.47 31.27
CA ARG A 200 13.70 4.16 31.40
C ARG A 200 14.28 3.35 30.23
N ARG A 201 13.69 3.39 29.04
CA ARG A 201 14.11 2.64 27.86
C ARG A 201 15.31 3.24 27.11
N PHE A 202 15.82 4.41 27.52
CA PHE A 202 17.02 5.03 26.94
C PHE A 202 18.26 5.07 27.85
N SER A 203 18.29 4.31 28.95
CA SER A 203 19.57 3.98 29.57
C SER A 203 20.24 2.88 28.76
N THR A 204 21.34 3.17 28.07
CA THR A 204 22.14 2.18 27.36
C THR A 204 22.61 1.11 28.34
N GLY A 205 21.97 -0.06 28.33
CA GLY A 205 22.20 -1.18 29.24
C GLY A 205 23.57 -1.88 29.11
N ARG A 206 24.61 -1.21 28.60
CA ARG A 206 25.98 -1.73 28.53
C ARG A 206 26.96 -1.11 29.54
N THR A 207 26.68 0.03 30.14
CA THR A 207 27.60 0.68 31.10
C THR A 207 27.45 0.21 32.54
N ARG A 208 26.34 -0.45 32.92
CA ARG A 208 26.11 -0.87 34.33
C ARG A 208 26.87 -2.14 34.72
N LYS A 209 27.13 -3.07 33.78
CA LYS A 209 27.85 -4.33 34.06
C LYS A 209 29.38 -4.15 34.11
N GLN A 210 29.94 -3.12 33.48
CA GLN A 210 31.38 -2.80 33.56
C GLN A 210 31.74 -1.84 34.71
N TYR A 211 30.78 -1.05 35.21
CA TYR A 211 31.01 -0.21 36.40
C TYR A 211 30.88 -0.97 37.73
N GLN A 212 30.23 -2.13 37.75
CA GLN A 212 30.12 -2.97 38.95
C GLN A 212 31.37 -3.82 39.23
N SER A 213 32.26 -4.01 38.25
CA SER A 213 33.52 -4.75 38.44
C SER A 213 34.67 -3.91 38.98
N ILE A 214 34.49 -2.59 39.17
CA ILE A 214 35.52 -1.67 39.71
C ILE A 214 35.19 -1.21 41.14
N LYS A 215 34.09 -1.69 41.75
CA LYS A 215 33.71 -1.42 43.15
C LYS A 215 34.06 -2.54 44.15
N LYS A 216 34.96 -3.44 43.78
CA LYS A 216 35.64 -4.33 44.74
C LYS A 216 36.99 -3.72 45.12
N GLU A 217 36.95 -2.66 45.91
CA GLU A 217 37.92 -2.38 46.97
C GLU A 217 37.43 -1.17 47.78
N THR A 218 37.37 -1.37 49.09
CA THR A 218 37.10 -0.41 50.19
C THR A 218 35.65 -0.07 50.59
N CYS A 219 35.35 -0.56 51.81
CA CYS A 219 34.43 -0.10 52.86
C CYS A 219 32.91 -0.03 52.61
N SER A 220 32.01 -0.40 53.53
CA SER A 220 31.95 -1.33 54.66
C SER A 220 30.54 -1.19 55.27
N TYR A 221 29.90 -2.33 55.56
CA TYR A 221 28.69 -2.57 56.40
C TYR A 221 27.24 -2.33 55.87
N PRO A 222 26.26 -3.14 56.34
CA PRO A 222 25.02 -3.56 55.66
C PRO A 222 23.75 -3.20 56.51
N PRO A 223 22.66 -4.00 56.49
CA PRO A 223 21.52 -4.03 55.56
C PRO A 223 20.17 -3.72 56.28
N ASP A 224 19.04 -3.72 55.58
CA ASP A 224 17.89 -4.55 56.00
C ASP A 224 16.73 -4.60 54.99
N ASN A 225 16.14 -5.80 54.94
CA ASN A 225 14.96 -6.22 54.21
C ASN A 225 13.68 -5.57 54.77
N ILE A 226 12.61 -5.52 53.97
CA ILE A 226 11.42 -6.39 54.19
C ILE A 226 10.46 -6.27 53.01
N SER A 227 10.07 -7.45 52.57
CA SER A 227 9.12 -7.85 51.55
C SER A 227 7.64 -7.73 51.98
N TYR A 228 6.76 -7.73 50.97
CA TYR A 228 5.33 -8.07 50.99
C TYR A 228 4.34 -7.06 51.60
N LEU A 229 3.47 -6.52 50.74
CA LEU A 229 2.01 -6.72 50.82
C LEU A 229 1.31 -6.18 49.56
N ASN A 230 0.83 -7.11 48.72
CA ASN A 230 -0.28 -6.89 47.79
C ASN A 230 -1.59 -7.00 48.59
N LYS A 231 -2.50 -6.01 48.46
CA LYS A 231 -3.97 -6.16 48.27
C LYS A 231 -4.72 -4.87 48.62
N SER A 232 -5.38 -4.28 47.61
CA SER A 232 -6.72 -3.66 47.61
C SER A 232 -6.81 -2.78 46.35
N MET A 233 -7.50 -3.23 45.30
CA MET A 233 -8.93 -2.99 45.03
C MET A 233 -9.35 -1.51 45.05
N THR A 234 -9.83 -1.10 43.86
CA THR A 234 -10.92 -0.16 43.58
C THR A 234 -10.73 1.33 43.82
N ASN A 235 -11.13 2.08 42.78
CA ASN A 235 -11.44 3.52 42.73
C ASN A 235 -10.25 4.48 42.68
N ILE A 236 -9.77 4.77 41.46
CA ILE A 236 -9.41 6.15 41.11
C ILE A 236 -10.01 6.43 39.73
N THR A 237 -10.88 7.42 39.73
CA THR A 237 -11.69 7.97 38.66
C THR A 237 -10.87 8.47 37.47
N ASP A 238 -11.41 8.21 36.28
CA ASP A 238 -11.19 8.97 35.06
C ASP A 238 -11.17 10.47 35.33
N THR A 239 -10.02 11.12 35.13
CA THR A 239 -9.88 12.53 34.72
C THR A 239 -8.40 12.93 34.71
N SER A 240 -7.61 12.45 33.73
CA SER A 240 -6.39 13.17 33.24
C SER A 240 -5.58 12.37 32.21
N ILE A 241 -6.20 11.93 31.10
CA ILE A 241 -5.44 11.53 29.90
C ILE A 241 -6.00 12.31 28.72
N SER A 242 -5.54 13.54 28.53
CA SER A 242 -5.63 14.23 27.25
C SER A 242 -4.43 13.83 26.39
N GLU A 243 -4.39 12.56 25.97
CA GLU A 243 -3.58 12.20 24.81
C GLU A 243 -4.28 12.77 23.58
N LEU A 244 -3.55 13.53 22.76
CA LEU A 244 -4.01 14.05 21.47
C LEU A 244 -4.41 12.89 20.56
N THR A 245 -5.68 12.51 20.61
CA THR A 245 -6.26 11.51 19.71
C THR A 245 -6.86 12.24 18.51
N HIS A 246 -6.44 11.83 17.31
CA HIS A 246 -7.03 12.23 16.02
C HIS A 246 -8.49 11.76 15.86
N ARG A 247 -8.98 10.95 16.81
CA ARG A 247 -10.32 10.38 16.84
C ARG A 247 -11.32 11.38 17.44
N LEU A 248 -12.55 11.37 16.95
CA LEU A 248 -13.62 12.15 17.55
C LEU A 248 -13.96 11.64 18.96
N PRO A 249 -14.26 12.54 19.91
CA PRO A 249 -14.74 12.13 21.23
C PRO A 249 -16.11 11.42 21.14
N THR A 250 -16.34 10.44 22.00
CA THR A 250 -17.65 9.76 22.15
C THR A 250 -18.61 10.49 23.10
N THR A 251 -18.27 11.72 23.47
CA THR A 251 -19.07 12.57 24.37
C THR A 251 -20.34 13.07 23.70
N VAL A 252 -20.35 13.10 22.36
CA VAL A 252 -21.50 13.46 21.52
C VAL A 252 -21.67 12.38 20.46
N ILE A 253 -22.86 11.80 20.39
CA ILE A 253 -23.19 10.72 19.45
C ILE A 253 -24.33 11.20 18.54
N PRO A 254 -24.17 11.17 17.21
CA PRO A 254 -25.27 11.48 16.29
C PRO A 254 -26.27 10.33 16.24
N SER A 255 -27.54 10.67 15.98
CA SER A 255 -28.63 9.69 15.88
C SER A 255 -29.42 9.82 14.58
N HIS A 256 -29.56 11.04 14.04
CA HIS A 256 -30.25 11.31 12.78
C HIS A 256 -29.68 12.55 12.10
N TYR A 257 -29.41 12.44 10.80
CA TYR A 257 -29.06 13.54 9.90
C TYR A 257 -30.24 13.87 9.00
N GLN A 258 -30.61 15.15 8.91
CA GLN A 258 -31.51 15.67 7.88
C GLN A 258 -30.66 16.54 6.97
N LEU A 259 -30.35 16.00 5.79
CA LEU A 259 -29.42 16.58 4.84
C LEU A 259 -30.19 17.16 3.66
N TYR A 260 -30.03 18.46 3.43
CA TYR A 260 -30.52 19.15 2.25
C TYR A 260 -29.34 19.60 1.40
N ILE A 261 -29.31 19.23 0.12
CA ILE A 261 -28.28 19.63 -0.85
C ILE A 261 -28.95 20.34 -2.04
N ASP A 262 -28.50 21.55 -2.35
CA ASP A 262 -28.93 22.32 -3.52
C ASP A 262 -27.85 22.34 -4.58
N VAL A 263 -28.16 21.69 -5.71
CA VAL A 263 -27.36 21.66 -6.94
C VAL A 263 -28.17 22.17 -8.14
N GLY A 264 -29.14 23.06 -7.90
CA GLY A 264 -29.98 23.64 -8.95
C GLY A 264 -29.19 24.39 -10.03
N GLN A 265 -27.95 24.80 -9.73
CA GLN A 265 -27.01 25.43 -10.66
C GLN A 265 -25.80 24.51 -10.95
N LEU A 266 -26.06 23.23 -11.25
CA LEU A 266 -25.04 22.20 -11.46
C LEU A 266 -23.91 22.62 -12.43
N GLU A 267 -24.22 23.41 -13.47
CA GLU A 267 -23.22 23.89 -14.44
C GLU A 267 -22.15 24.83 -13.85
N GLN A 268 -22.41 25.45 -12.70
CA GLN A 268 -21.43 26.27 -11.99
C GLN A 268 -20.50 25.43 -11.09
N TYR A 269 -20.79 24.14 -10.92
CA TYR A 269 -20.10 23.24 -10.00
C TYR A 269 -20.04 23.75 -8.56
N LEU A 270 -21.09 24.46 -8.15
CA LEU A 270 -21.29 24.93 -6.79
C LEU A 270 -22.48 24.18 -6.19
N PHE A 271 -22.43 23.98 -4.87
CA PHE A 271 -23.58 23.48 -4.13
C PHE A 271 -23.71 24.18 -2.79
N GLN A 272 -24.95 24.27 -2.33
CA GLN A 272 -25.29 24.75 -1.00
C GLN A 272 -25.88 23.60 -0.22
N GLY A 273 -25.69 23.61 1.10
CA GLY A 273 -26.24 22.56 1.93
C GLY A 273 -26.64 23.03 3.31
N THR A 274 -27.59 22.31 3.86
CA THR A 274 -28.01 22.43 5.26
C THR A 274 -28.03 21.03 5.85
N VAL A 275 -27.47 20.90 7.05
CA VAL A 275 -27.54 19.65 7.81
C VAL A 275 -28.04 19.93 9.22
N ASP A 276 -29.13 19.27 9.58
CA ASP A 276 -29.61 19.17 10.96
C ASP A 276 -29.22 17.82 11.53
N ILE A 277 -28.45 17.81 12.62
CA ILE A 277 -27.94 16.61 13.27
C ILE A 277 -28.58 16.49 14.64
N ASP A 278 -29.47 15.50 14.82
CA ASP A 278 -29.96 15.12 16.14
C ASP A 278 -28.86 14.36 16.88
N ILE A 279 -28.41 14.92 17.99
CA ILE A 279 -27.28 14.42 18.78
C ILE A 279 -27.68 14.11 20.22
N GLN A 280 -27.02 13.10 20.79
CA GLN A 280 -27.06 12.79 22.22
C GLN A 280 -25.75 13.23 22.87
N VAL A 281 -25.86 14.11 23.86
CA VAL A 281 -24.74 14.59 24.68
C VAL A 281 -24.68 13.74 25.95
N ASN A 282 -23.56 13.02 26.15
CA ASN A 282 -23.42 12.04 27.23
C ASN A 282 -22.86 12.65 28.54
N GLU A 283 -22.13 13.75 28.44
CA GLU A 283 -21.51 14.45 29.57
C GLU A 283 -21.61 15.97 29.39
N ASN A 284 -21.28 16.75 30.43
CA ASN A 284 -21.32 18.20 30.32
C ASN A 284 -20.18 18.70 29.41
N ILE A 285 -20.50 19.39 28.32
CA ILE A 285 -19.53 19.84 27.32
C ILE A 285 -19.59 21.35 27.09
N ASN A 286 -18.49 21.94 26.64
CA ASN A 286 -18.45 23.33 26.16
C ASN A 286 -18.03 23.43 24.69
N LYS A 287 -17.82 22.29 24.03
CA LYS A 287 -17.45 22.20 22.63
C LYS A 287 -17.96 20.93 21.98
N ILE A 288 -18.23 20.98 20.69
CA ILE A 288 -18.46 19.82 19.81
C ILE A 288 -17.33 19.79 18.79
N ILE A 289 -16.80 18.59 18.51
CA ILE A 289 -15.78 18.37 17.49
C ILE A 289 -16.38 17.41 16.47
N LEU A 290 -16.30 17.76 15.19
CA LEU A 290 -16.74 16.94 14.06
C LEU A 290 -15.79 17.15 12.86
N ASN A 291 -15.99 16.44 11.75
CA ASN A 291 -15.17 16.55 10.55
C ASN A 291 -15.78 17.49 9.50
N SER A 292 -14.92 18.29 8.85
CA SER A 292 -15.29 19.15 7.72
C SER A 292 -14.03 19.54 6.95
N VAL A 293 -14.03 19.36 5.62
CA VAL A 293 -12.90 19.69 4.73
C VAL A 293 -13.42 20.41 3.49
N ALA A 294 -12.74 21.48 3.07
CA ALA A 294 -13.08 22.23 1.84
C ALA A 294 -14.53 22.79 1.76
N LEU A 295 -15.21 22.93 2.91
CA LEU A 295 -16.56 23.50 3.02
C LEU A 295 -16.50 24.86 3.71
N ASN A 296 -17.24 25.82 3.16
CA ASN A 296 -17.43 27.13 3.78
C ASN A 296 -18.69 27.12 4.65
N ILE A 297 -18.50 26.95 5.96
CA ILE A 297 -19.59 26.97 6.95
C ILE A 297 -20.05 28.41 7.18
N THR A 298 -21.31 28.70 6.86
CA THR A 298 -21.90 30.04 6.96
C THR A 298 -22.68 30.26 8.24
N LYS A 299 -23.25 29.20 8.83
CA LYS A 299 -24.09 29.28 10.03
C LYS A 299 -24.00 27.99 10.83
N ILE A 300 -23.96 28.12 12.16
CA ILE A 300 -24.09 27.00 13.10
C ILE A 300 -25.02 27.43 14.24
N GLU A 301 -26.01 26.61 14.55
CA GLU A 301 -26.92 26.80 15.69
C GLU A 301 -27.10 25.49 16.46
N TYR A 302 -27.15 25.55 17.79
CA TYR A 302 -27.46 24.38 18.62
C TYR A 302 -28.72 24.63 19.44
N GLN A 303 -29.64 23.66 19.40
CA GLN A 303 -30.88 23.66 20.16
C GLN A 303 -30.94 22.45 21.09
N GLY A 304 -30.88 22.68 22.40
CA GLY A 304 -31.08 21.62 23.41
C GLY A 304 -32.54 21.49 23.86
N ASN A 305 -32.89 20.37 24.51
CA ASN A 305 -34.24 20.08 25.02
C ASN A 305 -34.84 21.19 25.95
N ASN A 306 -34.02 22.04 26.58
CA ASN A 306 -34.46 23.08 27.53
C ASN A 306 -34.50 24.51 26.94
N SER A 307 -34.81 24.65 25.63
CA SER A 307 -35.32 25.87 24.98
C SER A 307 -34.37 27.08 24.78
N VAL A 308 -33.07 26.96 25.03
CA VAL A 308 -32.12 28.05 24.71
C VAL A 308 -31.27 27.64 23.51
N SER A 309 -31.51 28.27 22.36
CA SER A 309 -30.56 28.29 21.25
C SER A 309 -29.24 28.84 21.79
N SER A 310 -28.23 27.99 21.95
CA SER A 310 -26.95 28.42 22.49
C SER A 310 -26.15 29.06 21.37
N ILE A 311 -25.74 30.31 21.54
CA ILE A 311 -24.98 31.04 20.54
C ILE A 311 -23.57 30.44 20.48
N VAL A 312 -23.17 30.02 19.29
CA VAL A 312 -21.81 29.55 18.97
C VAL A 312 -20.85 30.75 19.04
N ASN A 313 -19.72 30.57 19.71
CA ASN A 313 -18.67 31.60 19.79
C ASN A 313 -17.83 31.62 18.52
N GLY A 314 -17.83 32.74 17.80
CA GLY A 314 -16.87 33.01 16.72
C GLY A 314 -16.98 32.07 15.51
N LEU A 315 -16.05 32.23 14.57
CA LEU A 315 -15.91 31.30 13.45
C LEU A 315 -15.42 29.93 13.96
N PRO A 316 -15.86 28.81 13.35
CA PRO A 316 -15.35 27.48 13.69
C PRO A 316 -13.82 27.41 13.66
N GLU A 317 -13.21 26.75 14.65
CA GLU A 317 -11.77 26.50 14.66
C GLU A 317 -11.46 25.25 13.84
N PHE A 318 -10.80 25.43 12.70
CA PHE A 318 -10.37 24.33 11.83
C PHE A 318 -9.01 23.80 12.24
N ASN A 319 -8.90 22.48 12.29
CA ASN A 319 -7.64 21.77 12.40
C ASN A 319 -7.42 20.96 11.12
N GLU A 320 -6.70 21.55 10.16
CA GLU A 320 -6.45 20.95 8.85
C GLU A 320 -5.71 19.60 8.96
N GLY A 321 -4.76 19.47 9.89
CA GLY A 321 -3.97 18.25 10.06
C GLY A 321 -4.76 17.03 10.55
N TYR A 322 -5.92 17.25 11.17
CA TYR A 322 -6.85 16.18 11.59
C TYR A 322 -8.20 16.24 10.87
N GLU A 323 -8.37 17.17 9.92
CA GLU A 323 -9.61 17.36 9.16
C GLU A 323 -10.85 17.57 10.08
N GLN A 324 -10.66 18.32 11.16
CA GLN A 324 -11.65 18.55 12.21
C GLN A 324 -12.06 20.01 12.31
N VAL A 325 -13.30 20.24 12.73
CA VAL A 325 -13.83 21.54 13.11
C VAL A 325 -14.32 21.50 14.56
N THR A 326 -13.89 22.49 15.35
CA THR A 326 -14.31 22.65 16.74
C THR A 326 -15.31 23.79 16.87
N ILE A 327 -16.49 23.46 17.39
CA ILE A 327 -17.59 24.39 17.65
C ILE A 327 -17.62 24.66 19.15
N LYS A 328 -17.35 25.90 19.57
CA LYS A 328 -17.32 26.30 20.99
C LYS A 328 -18.62 27.00 21.39
N PHE A 329 -19.16 26.63 22.55
CA PHE A 329 -20.39 27.21 23.07
C PHE A 329 -20.12 28.26 24.14
N THR A 330 -20.95 29.32 24.15
CA THR A 330 -20.92 30.37 25.18
C THR A 330 -21.34 29.87 26.56
N GLN A 331 -22.22 28.86 26.60
CA GLN A 331 -22.69 28.20 27.81
C GLN A 331 -22.43 26.70 27.71
N ALA A 332 -22.18 26.07 28.85
CA ALA A 332 -22.00 24.62 28.90
C ALA A 332 -23.31 23.90 28.54
N ILE A 333 -23.21 22.88 27.70
CA ILE A 333 -24.31 22.02 27.28
C ILE A 333 -24.37 20.84 28.25
N ASN A 334 -25.47 20.74 28.97
CA ASN A 334 -25.73 19.62 29.87
C ASN A 334 -26.05 18.33 29.08
N PRO A 335 -25.83 17.15 29.68
CA PRO A 335 -26.22 15.88 29.09
C PRO A 335 -27.70 15.85 28.67
N GLY A 336 -27.98 15.26 27.50
CA GLY A 336 -29.32 15.16 26.93
C GLY A 336 -29.34 15.24 25.41
N ASN A 337 -30.53 15.25 24.84
CA ASN A 337 -30.71 15.36 23.40
C ASN A 337 -30.67 16.84 22.97
N GLY A 338 -30.15 17.07 21.77
CA GLY A 338 -30.23 18.35 21.09
C GLY A 338 -30.06 18.20 19.59
N ARG A 339 -30.14 19.33 18.89
CA ARG A 339 -30.00 19.41 17.43
C ARG A 339 -28.94 20.44 17.06
N LEU A 340 -28.02 20.04 16.20
CA LEU A 340 -27.02 20.91 15.61
C LEU A 340 -27.43 21.23 14.17
N HIS A 341 -27.70 22.50 13.88
CA HIS A 341 -28.03 23.01 12.56
C HIS A 341 -26.80 23.67 11.95
N ILE A 342 -26.44 23.30 10.72
CA ILE A 342 -25.28 23.84 10.01
C ILE A 342 -25.67 24.20 8.57
N GLU A 343 -25.39 25.43 8.16
CA GLU A 343 -25.45 25.87 6.76
C GLU A 343 -24.03 25.99 6.19
N PHE A 344 -23.85 25.53 4.95
CA PHE A 344 -22.54 25.52 4.30
C PHE A 344 -22.65 25.66 2.78
N ASN A 345 -21.54 26.06 2.16
CA ASN A 345 -21.36 26.07 0.72
C ASN A 345 -20.13 25.22 0.38
N GLY A 346 -20.17 24.55 -0.77
CA GLY A 346 -19.06 23.78 -1.29
C GLY A 346 -18.91 23.90 -2.80
N ILE A 347 -17.76 23.43 -3.29
CA ILE A 347 -17.46 23.30 -4.71
C ILE A 347 -17.52 21.81 -5.03
N ILE A 348 -18.23 21.43 -6.08
CA ILE A 348 -18.23 20.04 -6.58
C ILE A 348 -16.81 19.75 -7.07
N SER A 349 -16.16 18.77 -6.46
CA SER A 349 -14.74 18.48 -6.64
C SER A 349 -14.41 17.97 -8.04
N GLU A 350 -13.19 18.23 -8.50
CA GLU A 350 -12.59 17.57 -9.68
C GLU A 350 -11.79 16.30 -9.29
N GLN A 351 -11.66 16.04 -7.99
CA GLN A 351 -11.07 14.82 -7.44
C GLN A 351 -12.14 13.73 -7.45
N LEU A 352 -11.77 12.48 -7.75
CA LEU A 352 -12.73 11.37 -7.91
C LEU A 352 -13.26 10.83 -6.55
N HIS A 353 -13.34 11.70 -5.53
CA HIS A 353 -13.82 11.43 -4.17
C HIS A 353 -14.54 12.65 -3.58
N GLY A 354 -15.23 12.46 -2.45
CA GLY A 354 -16.11 13.48 -1.87
C GLY A 354 -17.37 13.64 -2.71
N PHE A 355 -17.88 14.88 -2.84
CA PHE A 355 -18.93 15.19 -3.82
C PHE A 355 -18.29 15.81 -5.07
N TYR A 356 -18.30 15.07 -6.18
CA TYR A 356 -17.44 15.34 -7.32
C TYR A 356 -18.17 15.29 -8.68
N ARG A 357 -17.52 15.87 -9.69
CA ARG A 357 -18.07 16.03 -11.04
C ARG A 357 -17.85 14.77 -11.87
N THR A 358 -18.84 14.41 -12.68
CA THR A 358 -18.69 13.41 -13.75
C THR A 358 -19.25 13.96 -15.06
N LYS A 359 -18.72 13.48 -16.19
CA LYS A 359 -19.13 13.94 -17.51
C LYS A 359 -19.11 12.79 -18.52
N ASP A 360 -20.27 12.45 -19.08
CA ASP A 360 -20.39 11.52 -20.21
C ASP A 360 -20.95 12.24 -21.44
N ASN A 361 -20.32 12.09 -22.61
CA ASN A 361 -20.77 12.69 -23.88
C ASN A 361 -21.17 14.17 -23.80
N ASN A 362 -20.38 14.96 -23.06
CA ASN A 362 -20.63 16.38 -22.78
C ASN A 362 -21.81 16.71 -21.85
N GLN A 363 -22.47 15.72 -21.28
CA GLN A 363 -23.50 15.93 -20.27
C GLN A 363 -22.88 15.99 -18.87
N ILE A 364 -23.18 17.06 -18.13
CA ILE A 364 -22.64 17.30 -16.80
C ILE A 364 -23.45 16.49 -15.78
N GLY A 365 -22.74 15.86 -14.85
CA GLY A 365 -23.30 15.20 -13.66
C GLY A 365 -22.45 15.43 -12.42
N ALA A 366 -22.96 14.95 -11.29
CA ALA A 366 -22.22 14.89 -10.04
C ALA A 366 -22.61 13.64 -9.24
N CYS A 367 -21.66 13.13 -8.47
CA CYS A 367 -21.80 11.89 -7.70
C CYS A 367 -20.91 11.94 -6.45
N THR A 368 -21.14 10.99 -5.55
CA THR A 368 -20.45 10.90 -4.26
C THR A 368 -19.58 9.64 -4.18
N GLN A 369 -18.39 9.77 -3.59
CA GLN A 369 -17.55 8.65 -3.14
C GLN A 369 -16.98 9.04 -1.77
N PHE A 370 -17.48 8.43 -0.69
CA PHE A 370 -17.18 8.88 0.67
C PHE A 370 -16.26 7.96 1.47
N GLU A 371 -16.02 6.72 1.04
CA GLU A 371 -15.04 5.87 1.70
C GLU A 371 -13.59 6.37 1.45
N PRO A 372 -12.72 6.40 2.48
CA PRO A 372 -12.97 6.01 3.88
C PRO A 372 -13.50 7.12 4.80
N GLY A 373 -13.37 8.38 4.40
CA GLY A 373 -13.72 9.53 5.23
C GLY A 373 -13.82 10.81 4.42
N TYR A 374 -14.40 10.74 3.23
CA TYR A 374 -14.61 11.88 2.34
C TYR A 374 -16.03 12.46 2.43
N ALA A 375 -16.92 11.90 3.28
CA ALA A 375 -18.24 12.52 3.54
C ALA A 375 -18.08 13.93 4.11
N ARG A 376 -17.03 14.17 4.90
CA ARG A 376 -16.62 15.49 5.41
C ARG A 376 -16.33 16.55 4.34
N GLN A 377 -16.14 16.15 3.08
CA GLN A 377 -15.97 17.07 1.94
C GLN A 377 -17.30 17.47 1.29
N ALA A 378 -18.39 16.80 1.65
CA ALA A 378 -19.73 17.05 1.12
C ALA A 378 -20.65 17.69 2.17
N PHE A 379 -20.53 17.31 3.44
CA PHE A 379 -21.25 17.95 4.55
C PHE A 379 -20.50 17.77 5.87
N PRO A 380 -20.57 18.73 6.82
CA PRO A 380 -19.95 18.56 8.13
C PRO A 380 -20.62 17.42 8.91
N CYS A 381 -19.85 16.44 9.39
CA CYS A 381 -20.38 15.24 10.04
C CYS A 381 -19.40 14.56 11.01
N PHE A 382 -19.89 13.59 11.79
CA PHE A 382 -19.06 12.75 12.64
C PHE A 382 -18.52 11.60 11.77
N ASP A 383 -17.46 11.87 11.02
CA ASP A 383 -17.06 11.06 9.88
C ASP A 383 -16.11 9.92 10.27
N GLU A 384 -16.57 9.07 11.19
CA GLU A 384 -15.95 7.78 11.52
C GLU A 384 -17.02 6.68 11.50
N PRO A 385 -16.71 5.46 11.02
CA PRO A 385 -17.71 4.39 10.91
C PRO A 385 -18.40 3.99 12.22
N LEU A 386 -17.82 4.33 13.37
CA LEU A 386 -18.41 4.09 14.69
C LEU A 386 -19.68 4.91 14.93
N PHE A 387 -19.80 6.10 14.33
CA PHE A 387 -20.91 7.03 14.55
C PHE A 387 -22.07 6.77 13.58
N LYS A 388 -22.64 5.56 13.62
CA LYS A 388 -23.79 5.23 12.78
C LYS A 388 -25.02 6.05 13.15
N ALA A 389 -25.77 6.50 12.16
CA ALA A 389 -26.99 7.28 12.33
C ALA A 389 -27.98 7.02 11.19
N LYS A 390 -29.22 7.52 11.33
CA LYS A 390 -30.18 7.57 10.22
C LYS A 390 -29.90 8.79 9.34
N PHE A 391 -30.31 8.75 8.08
CA PHE A 391 -30.21 9.87 7.15
C PHE A 391 -31.55 10.08 6.44
N THR A 392 -32.04 11.33 6.45
CA THR A 392 -33.12 11.79 5.57
C THR A 392 -32.52 12.77 4.60
N ILE A 393 -32.53 12.44 3.31
CA ILE A 393 -31.83 13.21 2.27
C ILE A 393 -32.87 13.92 1.40
N SER A 394 -32.62 15.19 1.11
CA SER A 394 -33.41 16.00 0.19
C SER A 394 -32.48 16.72 -0.78
N ILE A 395 -32.76 16.64 -2.07
CA ILE A 395 -31.90 17.20 -3.11
C ILE A 395 -32.71 18.09 -4.03
N ARG A 396 -32.26 19.33 -4.19
CA ARG A 396 -32.76 20.22 -5.24
C ARG A 396 -31.84 20.14 -6.46
N ALA A 397 -32.38 19.67 -7.58
CA ALA A 397 -31.61 19.41 -8.80
C ALA A 397 -32.36 19.82 -10.08
N PRO A 398 -31.68 19.98 -11.22
CA PRO A 398 -32.33 20.24 -12.51
C PRO A 398 -33.35 19.16 -12.90
N LYS A 399 -34.54 19.56 -13.34
CA LYS A 399 -35.67 18.63 -13.64
C LYS A 399 -35.39 17.56 -14.70
N HIS A 400 -34.48 17.85 -15.63
CA HIS A 400 -34.19 16.97 -16.76
C HIS A 400 -33.13 15.91 -16.42
N LEU A 401 -32.55 15.96 -15.22
CA LEU A 401 -31.54 15.01 -14.76
C LEU A 401 -32.17 14.01 -13.79
N THR A 402 -31.69 12.77 -13.86
CA THR A 402 -31.99 11.73 -12.88
C THR A 402 -31.31 12.10 -11.57
N THR A 403 -32.04 11.99 -10.45
CA THR A 403 -31.54 12.25 -9.10
C THR A 403 -31.78 11.02 -8.23
N LEU A 404 -30.71 10.40 -7.75
CA LEU A 404 -30.72 9.15 -6.99
C LEU A 404 -30.09 9.34 -5.61
N SER A 405 -30.51 8.51 -4.66
CA SER A 405 -29.85 8.38 -3.35
C SER A 405 -30.05 6.96 -2.80
N ASN A 406 -29.58 6.70 -1.58
CA ASN A 406 -29.65 5.40 -0.90
C ASN A 406 -31.06 4.80 -0.87
N MET A 407 -32.08 5.64 -0.61
CA MET A 407 -33.46 5.22 -0.41
C MET A 407 -34.35 5.59 -1.62
N PRO A 408 -35.55 5.00 -1.74
CA PRO A 408 -36.53 5.43 -2.75
C PRO A 408 -36.93 6.91 -2.59
N ILE A 409 -37.36 7.53 -3.69
CA ILE A 409 -37.99 8.86 -3.67
C ILE A 409 -39.33 8.73 -2.94
N LYS A 410 -39.46 9.41 -1.81
CA LYS A 410 -40.70 9.53 -1.03
C LYS A 410 -41.65 10.55 -1.65
N SER A 411 -41.12 11.71 -2.05
CA SER A 411 -41.89 12.74 -2.73
C SER A 411 -41.01 13.59 -3.64
N GLN A 412 -41.63 14.20 -4.65
CA GLN A 412 -40.96 15.17 -5.52
C GLN A 412 -41.90 16.35 -5.75
N ARG A 413 -41.35 17.56 -5.76
CA ARG A 413 -42.11 18.79 -6.06
C ARG A 413 -41.31 19.71 -6.97
N ASN A 414 -42.01 20.32 -7.92
CA ASN A 414 -41.44 21.38 -8.73
C ASN A 414 -41.06 22.58 -7.86
N ASP A 415 -39.87 23.11 -8.09
CA ASP A 415 -39.39 24.37 -7.49
C ASP A 415 -38.98 25.29 -8.63
N GLY A 416 -39.89 26.18 -9.05
CA GLY A 416 -39.73 26.97 -10.28
C GLY A 416 -39.81 26.13 -11.56
N ASP A 417 -39.35 26.71 -12.68
CA ASP A 417 -39.51 26.10 -14.01
C ASP A 417 -38.44 25.03 -14.31
N HIS A 418 -37.24 25.16 -13.75
CA HIS A 418 -36.07 24.37 -14.14
C HIS A 418 -35.59 23.35 -13.09
N THR A 419 -36.02 23.47 -11.83
CA THR A 419 -35.55 22.63 -10.71
C THR A 419 -36.68 21.85 -10.04
N CYS A 420 -36.32 20.70 -9.46
CA CYS A 420 -37.20 19.86 -8.66
C CYS A 420 -36.53 19.58 -7.31
N ILE A 421 -37.32 19.48 -6.25
CA ILE A 421 -36.86 19.01 -4.95
C ILE A 421 -37.32 17.56 -4.80
N TYR A 422 -36.36 16.65 -4.65
CA TYR A 422 -36.55 15.23 -4.42
C TYR A 422 -36.31 14.93 -2.95
N GLU A 423 -37.31 14.39 -2.26
CA GLU A 423 -37.21 13.94 -0.88
C GLU A 423 -37.16 12.42 -0.87
N PHE A 424 -36.13 11.86 -0.25
CA PHE A 424 -35.93 10.41 -0.14
C PHE A 424 -36.44 9.89 1.21
N ASP A 425 -36.83 8.62 1.26
CA ASP A 425 -37.16 7.95 2.53
C ASP A 425 -35.96 7.92 3.48
N THR A 426 -36.23 7.81 4.78
CA THR A 426 -35.19 7.75 5.81
C THR A 426 -34.47 6.42 5.78
N THR A 427 -33.13 6.44 5.79
CA THR A 427 -32.30 5.22 5.82
C THR A 427 -32.45 4.46 7.15
N PRO A 428 -32.10 3.18 7.20
CA PRO A 428 -31.69 2.53 8.44
C PRO A 428 -30.47 3.22 9.08
N ILE A 429 -30.11 2.78 10.29
CA ILE A 429 -28.88 3.23 10.94
C ILE A 429 -27.68 2.72 10.12
N MET A 430 -26.84 3.62 9.64
CA MET A 430 -25.67 3.33 8.80
C MET A 430 -24.54 4.35 9.04
N SER A 431 -23.35 4.05 8.54
CA SER A 431 -22.18 4.94 8.64
C SER A 431 -22.22 6.07 7.60
N THR A 432 -21.52 7.18 7.87
CA THR A 432 -21.45 8.35 6.97
C THR A 432 -20.87 8.02 5.59
N TYR A 433 -19.88 7.12 5.53
CA TYR A 433 -19.20 6.75 4.29
C TYR A 433 -20.11 6.05 3.26
N LEU A 434 -21.28 5.56 3.69
CA LEU A 434 -22.27 4.89 2.82
C LEU A 434 -23.34 5.84 2.29
N VAL A 435 -23.36 7.10 2.71
CA VAL A 435 -24.28 8.09 2.17
C VAL A 435 -23.92 8.32 0.71
N ALA A 436 -24.91 8.23 -0.18
CA ALA A 436 -24.69 8.46 -1.60
C ALA A 436 -25.83 9.22 -2.27
N TYR A 437 -25.44 10.01 -3.26
CA TYR A 437 -26.37 10.60 -4.21
C TYR A 437 -25.71 10.89 -5.56
N VAL A 438 -26.48 10.72 -6.63
CA VAL A 438 -26.04 10.90 -8.01
C VAL A 438 -27.03 11.77 -8.76
N ILE A 439 -26.52 12.76 -9.49
CA ILE A 439 -27.28 13.67 -10.35
C ILE A 439 -26.67 13.61 -11.75
N GLY A 440 -27.44 13.22 -12.76
CA GLY A 440 -26.97 13.18 -14.13
C GLY A 440 -27.96 12.56 -15.10
N ALA A 441 -27.56 12.40 -16.36
CA ALA A 441 -28.41 11.82 -17.39
C ALA A 441 -28.18 10.31 -17.50
N TYR A 442 -29.16 9.55 -17.04
CA TYR A 442 -29.10 8.09 -16.99
C TYR A 442 -30.40 7.48 -17.52
N ASP A 443 -30.27 6.37 -18.24
CA ASP A 443 -31.35 5.41 -18.48
C ASP A 443 -31.17 4.24 -17.51
N TYR A 444 -32.17 3.37 -17.38
CA TYR A 444 -32.03 2.14 -16.60
C TYR A 444 -32.77 0.95 -17.21
N VAL A 445 -32.34 -0.22 -16.80
CA VAL A 445 -33.10 -1.48 -16.89
C VAL A 445 -33.53 -1.90 -15.48
N GLU A 446 -34.70 -2.53 -15.36
CA GLU A 446 -35.31 -2.85 -14.06
C GLU A 446 -35.80 -4.31 -14.02
N THR A 447 -35.71 -4.94 -12.85
CA THR A 447 -36.38 -6.19 -12.51
C THR A 447 -36.69 -6.23 -11.01
N HIS A 448 -37.28 -7.33 -10.54
CA HIS A 448 -37.38 -7.65 -9.11
C HIS A 448 -36.70 -9.01 -8.85
N ASP A 449 -36.15 -9.18 -7.64
CA ASP A 449 -35.67 -10.49 -7.20
C ASP A 449 -36.83 -11.38 -6.68
N SER A 450 -36.51 -12.60 -6.24
CA SER A 450 -37.51 -13.53 -5.69
C SER A 450 -38.10 -13.08 -4.33
N ASN A 451 -37.46 -12.14 -3.63
CA ASN A 451 -37.96 -11.53 -2.40
C ASN A 451 -38.72 -10.21 -2.66
N ASN A 452 -38.98 -9.88 -3.93
CA ASN A 452 -39.64 -8.65 -4.38
C ASN A 452 -38.88 -7.36 -4.04
N VAL A 453 -37.56 -7.41 -3.95
CA VAL A 453 -36.69 -6.23 -3.93
C VAL A 453 -36.58 -5.67 -5.35
N GLN A 454 -36.84 -4.38 -5.53
CA GLN A 454 -36.67 -3.71 -6.82
C GLN A 454 -35.18 -3.57 -7.15
N ILE A 455 -34.78 -4.00 -8.34
CA ILE A 455 -33.39 -3.91 -8.81
C ILE A 455 -33.37 -3.04 -10.06
N ARG A 456 -32.50 -2.03 -10.08
CA ARG A 456 -32.23 -1.22 -11.28
C ARG A 456 -30.75 -1.14 -11.57
N VAL A 457 -30.42 -1.15 -12.86
CA VAL A 457 -29.06 -0.83 -13.32
C VAL A 457 -29.14 0.44 -14.17
N TYR A 458 -28.61 1.54 -13.63
CA TYR A 458 -28.52 2.83 -14.31
C TYR A 458 -27.25 2.88 -15.16
N THR A 459 -27.40 3.39 -16.37
CA THR A 459 -26.31 3.54 -17.34
C THR A 459 -26.41 4.92 -17.97
N PRO A 460 -25.31 5.51 -18.45
CA PRO A 460 -25.40 6.69 -19.28
C PRO A 460 -26.36 6.48 -20.45
N VAL A 461 -27.05 7.54 -20.86
CA VAL A 461 -28.11 7.48 -21.88
C VAL A 461 -27.62 6.78 -23.15
N GLY A 462 -28.42 5.86 -23.68
CA GLY A 462 -28.07 5.08 -24.88
C GLY A 462 -27.26 3.80 -24.63
N LYS A 463 -26.85 3.50 -23.39
CA LYS A 463 -26.10 2.28 -23.03
C LYS A 463 -26.92 1.22 -22.26
N LYS A 464 -28.24 1.43 -22.05
CA LYS A 464 -29.06 0.63 -21.11
C LYS A 464 -29.00 -0.89 -21.29
N GLU A 465 -28.97 -1.37 -22.53
CA GLU A 465 -28.94 -2.81 -22.83
C GLU A 465 -27.66 -3.48 -22.30
N ARG A 466 -26.56 -2.71 -22.15
CA ARG A 466 -25.30 -3.20 -21.58
C ARG A 466 -25.40 -3.47 -20.07
N GLY A 467 -26.42 -2.93 -19.39
CA GLY A 467 -26.68 -3.19 -17.96
C GLY A 467 -27.43 -4.49 -17.67
N LEU A 468 -27.95 -5.19 -18.69
CA LEU A 468 -28.78 -6.38 -18.51
C LEU A 468 -28.05 -7.55 -17.81
N PHE A 469 -26.75 -7.73 -18.09
CA PHE A 469 -25.98 -8.79 -17.46
C PHE A 469 -25.85 -8.55 -15.95
N ALA A 470 -25.50 -7.33 -15.53
CA ALA A 470 -25.43 -6.98 -14.12
C ALA A 470 -26.80 -7.07 -13.43
N LEU A 471 -27.87 -6.67 -14.13
CA LEU A 471 -29.25 -6.77 -13.63
C LEU A 471 -29.62 -8.22 -13.31
N HIS A 472 -29.39 -9.14 -14.25
CA HIS A 472 -29.71 -10.56 -14.07
C HIS A 472 -28.81 -11.23 -13.03
N THR A 473 -27.53 -10.87 -12.98
CA THR A 473 -26.60 -11.38 -11.97
C THR A 473 -27.04 -10.94 -10.57
N THR A 474 -27.39 -9.66 -10.39
CA THR A 474 -27.93 -9.12 -9.12
C THR A 474 -29.18 -9.86 -8.68
N ALA A 475 -30.13 -10.10 -9.59
CA ALA A 475 -31.38 -10.80 -9.29
C ALA A 475 -31.19 -12.25 -8.83
N LYS A 476 -30.07 -12.89 -9.17
CA LYS A 476 -29.71 -14.24 -8.70
C LYS A 476 -28.92 -14.23 -7.39
N ILE A 477 -28.00 -13.28 -7.24
CA ILE A 477 -27.09 -13.19 -6.08
C ILE A 477 -27.81 -12.69 -4.83
N LEU A 478 -28.69 -11.68 -4.95
CA LEU A 478 -29.32 -11.08 -3.78
C LEU A 478 -30.15 -12.09 -2.95
N PRO A 479 -30.97 -12.98 -3.57
CA PRO A 479 -31.62 -14.07 -2.85
C PRO A 479 -30.64 -15.09 -2.25
N PHE A 480 -29.57 -15.43 -2.99
CA PHE A 480 -28.55 -16.36 -2.50
C PHE A 480 -27.90 -15.86 -1.21
N TYR A 481 -27.52 -14.57 -1.14
CA TYR A 481 -26.99 -13.98 0.08
C TYR A 481 -28.01 -13.92 1.20
N ALA A 482 -29.27 -13.58 0.91
CA ALA A 482 -30.32 -13.59 1.92
C ALA A 482 -30.51 -14.98 2.56
N GLU A 483 -30.44 -16.05 1.76
CA GLU A 483 -30.50 -17.43 2.23
C GLU A 483 -29.24 -17.83 3.01
N TYR A 484 -28.06 -17.59 2.43
CA TYR A 484 -26.78 -17.99 3.02
C TYR A 484 -26.55 -17.29 4.37
N PHE A 485 -26.84 -15.99 4.47
CA PHE A 485 -26.71 -15.20 5.69
C PHE A 485 -27.89 -15.30 6.65
N GLY A 486 -29.00 -15.93 6.24
CA GLY A 486 -30.20 -16.05 7.07
C GLY A 486 -30.87 -14.71 7.40
N ILE A 487 -30.51 -13.63 6.69
CA ILE A 487 -31.03 -12.27 6.91
C ILE A 487 -31.40 -11.70 5.55
N LYS A 488 -32.65 -11.27 5.38
CA LYS A 488 -33.13 -10.63 4.15
C LYS A 488 -32.44 -9.29 3.93
N TYR A 489 -32.31 -8.89 2.67
CA TYR A 489 -31.92 -7.53 2.32
C TYR A 489 -32.93 -6.53 2.92
N PRO A 490 -32.49 -5.52 3.70
CA PRO A 490 -33.40 -4.72 4.52
C PRO A 490 -34.08 -3.57 3.77
N LEU A 491 -33.59 -3.18 2.58
CA LEU A 491 -34.17 -2.07 1.81
C LEU A 491 -35.14 -2.60 0.75
N SER A 492 -36.07 -1.74 0.31
CA SER A 492 -37.05 -2.09 -0.72
C SER A 492 -36.48 -2.08 -2.14
N LYS A 493 -35.30 -1.49 -2.34
CA LYS A 493 -34.62 -1.37 -3.63
C LYS A 493 -33.11 -1.49 -3.49
N VAL A 494 -32.46 -1.94 -4.56
CA VAL A 494 -31.01 -1.83 -4.78
C VAL A 494 -30.78 -1.31 -6.19
N ASP A 495 -30.13 -0.15 -6.29
CA ASP A 495 -29.73 0.45 -7.56
C ASP A 495 -28.23 0.21 -7.75
N LEU A 496 -27.82 -0.17 -8.96
CA LEU A 496 -26.43 -0.17 -9.40
C LEU A 496 -26.29 0.90 -10.48
N ILE A 497 -25.23 1.71 -10.46
CA ILE A 497 -25.04 2.79 -11.43
C ILE A 497 -23.63 2.81 -12.00
N ALA A 498 -23.54 2.81 -13.34
CA ALA A 498 -22.28 2.99 -14.06
C ALA A 498 -21.95 4.47 -14.17
N ILE A 499 -20.89 4.91 -13.50
CA ILE A 499 -20.38 6.28 -13.53
C ILE A 499 -19.22 6.37 -14.52
N ALA A 500 -19.25 7.39 -15.38
CA ALA A 500 -18.26 7.56 -16.45
C ALA A 500 -16.86 7.93 -15.93
N ASP A 501 -16.80 8.71 -14.83
CA ASP A 501 -15.59 9.07 -14.12
C ASP A 501 -15.61 8.50 -12.70
N PHE A 502 -14.83 7.46 -12.44
CA PHE A 502 -14.84 6.77 -11.14
C PHE A 502 -13.42 6.36 -10.74
N GLY A 503 -12.98 6.77 -9.55
CA GLY A 503 -11.60 6.59 -9.09
C GLY A 503 -11.27 5.19 -8.56
N SER A 504 -12.29 4.45 -8.13
CA SER A 504 -12.19 3.08 -7.61
C SER A 504 -12.77 2.07 -8.62
N GLY A 505 -12.87 0.80 -8.24
CA GLY A 505 -13.60 -0.20 -9.03
C GLY A 505 -15.12 0.00 -8.92
N ALA A 506 -15.63 -0.16 -7.71
CA ALA A 506 -17.00 0.10 -7.31
C ALA A 506 -17.04 0.56 -5.83
N MET A 507 -18.24 0.83 -5.32
CA MET A 507 -18.49 1.25 -3.94
C MET A 507 -19.91 0.84 -3.52
N GLU A 508 -20.03 0.25 -2.34
CA GLU A 508 -21.18 -0.52 -1.88
C GLU A 508 -22.33 0.31 -1.29
N ASN A 509 -22.38 1.63 -1.58
CA ASN A 509 -23.26 2.57 -0.87
C ASN A 509 -24.67 2.00 -0.72
N TRP A 510 -25.21 2.00 0.51
CA TRP A 510 -26.35 1.14 0.84
C TRP A 510 -27.59 1.50 0.01
N GLY A 511 -27.97 0.61 -0.91
CA GLY A 511 -29.09 0.80 -1.83
C GLY A 511 -28.77 1.57 -3.11
N LEU A 512 -27.58 2.15 -3.27
CA LEU A 512 -27.11 2.85 -4.49
C LEU A 512 -25.63 2.53 -4.76
N ILE A 513 -25.35 1.31 -5.22
CA ILE A 513 -24.00 0.84 -5.53
C ILE A 513 -23.49 1.60 -6.76
N THR A 514 -22.32 2.23 -6.64
CA THR A 514 -21.69 2.98 -7.74
C THR A 514 -20.52 2.20 -8.32
N SER A 515 -20.34 2.20 -9.63
CA SER A 515 -19.31 1.42 -10.31
C SER A 515 -18.72 2.18 -11.49
N HIS A 516 -17.44 1.95 -11.78
CA HIS A 516 -16.86 2.31 -13.07
C HIS A 516 -17.56 1.52 -14.20
N GLU A 517 -17.66 2.10 -15.41
CA GLU A 517 -18.40 1.48 -16.54
C GLU A 517 -17.91 0.07 -16.87
N THR A 518 -16.60 -0.19 -16.83
CA THR A 518 -16.01 -1.49 -17.18
C THR A 518 -16.34 -2.60 -16.19
N TYR A 519 -16.78 -2.26 -14.98
CA TYR A 519 -17.12 -3.22 -13.93
C TYR A 519 -18.63 -3.46 -13.77
N LEU A 520 -19.45 -2.80 -14.61
CA LEU A 520 -20.91 -2.99 -14.59
C LEU A 520 -21.52 -3.26 -15.97
N LEU A 521 -20.94 -2.74 -17.04
CA LEU A 521 -21.52 -2.81 -18.39
C LEU A 521 -20.90 -3.95 -19.20
N VAL A 522 -21.76 -4.78 -19.82
CA VAL A 522 -21.35 -5.87 -20.71
C VAL A 522 -21.97 -5.67 -22.09
N ASP A 523 -21.11 -5.56 -23.10
CA ASP A 523 -21.52 -5.54 -24.50
C ASP A 523 -21.45 -6.95 -25.08
N SER A 524 -22.59 -7.48 -25.53
CA SER A 524 -22.69 -8.88 -26.01
C SER A 524 -21.76 -9.23 -27.18
N GLN A 525 -21.27 -8.24 -27.93
CA GLN A 525 -20.42 -8.45 -29.11
C GLN A 525 -18.96 -8.10 -28.86
N ASN A 526 -18.67 -7.23 -27.88
CA ASN A 526 -17.34 -6.64 -27.70
C ASN A 526 -16.67 -6.92 -26.34
N THR A 527 -17.43 -7.39 -25.36
CA THR A 527 -16.87 -7.71 -24.04
C THR A 527 -16.22 -9.09 -24.05
N THR A 528 -15.02 -9.18 -23.46
CA THR A 528 -14.30 -10.46 -23.31
C THR A 528 -14.98 -11.38 -22.28
N GLN A 529 -14.68 -12.68 -22.31
CA GLN A 529 -15.15 -13.58 -21.27
C GLN A 529 -14.53 -13.26 -19.90
N GLU A 530 -13.25 -12.83 -19.87
CA GLU A 530 -12.59 -12.40 -18.64
C GLU A 530 -13.30 -11.21 -17.99
N THR A 531 -13.56 -10.14 -18.76
CA THR A 531 -14.29 -8.96 -18.26
C THR A 531 -15.71 -9.31 -17.82
N LYS A 532 -16.38 -10.24 -18.50
CA LYS A 532 -17.71 -10.69 -18.07
C LYS A 532 -17.68 -11.40 -16.70
N GLN A 533 -16.65 -12.21 -16.44
CA GLN A 533 -16.45 -12.84 -15.12
C GLN A 533 -16.11 -11.79 -14.06
N GLU A 534 -15.29 -10.80 -14.41
CA GLU A 534 -14.92 -9.69 -13.54
C GLU A 534 -16.15 -8.85 -13.14
N VAL A 535 -17.02 -8.48 -14.09
CA VAL A 535 -18.29 -7.81 -13.80
C VAL A 535 -19.16 -8.63 -12.85
N ALA A 536 -19.24 -9.95 -13.06
CA ALA A 536 -20.02 -10.81 -12.17
C ALA A 536 -19.44 -10.81 -10.74
N LEU A 537 -18.12 -10.94 -10.61
CA LEU A 537 -17.44 -10.92 -9.31
C LEU A 537 -17.59 -9.58 -8.58
N ILE A 538 -17.43 -8.45 -9.28
CA ILE A 538 -17.63 -7.13 -8.67
C ILE A 538 -19.08 -6.95 -8.22
N VAL A 539 -20.06 -7.30 -9.06
CA VAL A 539 -21.47 -7.26 -8.63
C VAL A 539 -21.71 -8.12 -7.39
N ALA A 540 -21.11 -9.31 -7.33
CA ALA A 540 -21.18 -10.18 -6.16
C ALA A 540 -20.51 -9.56 -4.91
N HIS A 541 -19.38 -8.87 -5.10
CA HIS A 541 -18.63 -8.17 -4.05
C HIS A 541 -19.48 -7.06 -3.41
N GLU A 542 -19.99 -6.14 -4.22
CA GLU A 542 -20.77 -4.99 -3.75
C GLU A 542 -22.08 -5.42 -3.07
N LEU A 543 -22.69 -6.51 -3.54
CA LEU A 543 -23.88 -7.08 -2.90
C LEU A 543 -23.56 -7.77 -1.57
N ALA A 544 -22.36 -8.34 -1.41
CA ALA A 544 -21.94 -8.94 -0.14
C ALA A 544 -21.77 -7.86 0.94
N HIS A 545 -21.27 -6.69 0.55
CA HIS A 545 -21.09 -5.56 1.46
C HIS A 545 -22.40 -5.04 2.08
N GLN A 546 -23.54 -5.33 1.46
CA GLN A 546 -24.85 -5.01 2.04
C GLN A 546 -25.08 -5.71 3.41
N TRP A 547 -24.36 -6.82 3.67
CA TRP A 547 -24.29 -7.47 4.98
C TRP A 547 -22.96 -7.19 5.69
N PHE A 548 -21.82 -7.33 5.02
CA PHE A 548 -20.47 -7.12 5.57
C PHE A 548 -19.87 -5.78 5.14
N GLY A 549 -20.14 -4.73 5.90
CA GLY A 549 -19.84 -3.33 5.60
C GLY A 549 -21.00 -2.46 6.08
N ASN A 550 -22.16 -2.68 5.47
CA ASN A 550 -23.36 -1.87 5.69
C ASN A 550 -24.10 -2.27 6.98
N LEU A 551 -24.65 -3.49 6.99
CA LEU A 551 -25.37 -4.02 8.15
C LEU A 551 -24.45 -4.22 9.35
N VAL A 552 -23.30 -4.86 9.14
CA VAL A 552 -22.24 -5.07 10.15
C VAL A 552 -20.91 -4.66 9.54
N THR A 553 -20.26 -3.62 10.07
CA THR A 553 -19.13 -2.97 9.39
C THR A 553 -17.82 -3.74 9.53
N MET A 554 -17.36 -4.34 8.41
CA MET A 554 -16.04 -4.95 8.22
C MET A 554 -15.75 -5.23 6.72
N GLU A 555 -14.49 -5.13 6.26
CA GLU A 555 -14.15 -5.08 4.82
C GLU A 555 -13.78 -6.44 4.16
N CYS A 556 -12.89 -7.24 4.77
CA CYS A 556 -12.21 -8.35 4.06
C CYS A 556 -13.12 -9.53 3.61
N PHE A 557 -14.39 -9.54 4.00
CA PHE A 557 -15.29 -10.68 3.80
C PHE A 557 -15.92 -10.73 2.41
N ALA A 558 -16.16 -9.57 1.79
CA ALA A 558 -16.78 -9.45 0.48
C ALA A 558 -15.95 -10.16 -0.60
N THR A 559 -14.63 -9.97 -0.59
CA THR A 559 -13.68 -10.60 -1.54
C THR A 559 -13.72 -12.12 -1.50
N TRP A 560 -13.99 -12.75 -0.35
CA TRP A 560 -14.06 -14.21 -0.29
C TRP A 560 -15.41 -14.70 -0.79
N ILE A 561 -16.49 -14.13 -0.29
CA ILE A 561 -17.83 -14.67 -0.54
C ILE A 561 -18.35 -14.40 -1.96
N GLN A 562 -17.79 -13.42 -2.67
CA GLN A 562 -18.05 -13.24 -4.10
C GLN A 562 -17.79 -14.52 -4.89
N PHE A 563 -16.73 -15.28 -4.56
CA PHE A 563 -16.39 -16.53 -5.26
C PHE A 563 -17.42 -17.61 -4.96
N LEU A 564 -17.91 -17.69 -3.73
CA LEU A 564 -18.97 -18.62 -3.35
C LEU A 564 -20.29 -18.32 -4.09
N ALA A 565 -20.66 -17.05 -4.19
CA ALA A 565 -21.85 -16.64 -4.93
C ALA A 565 -21.73 -16.90 -6.43
N ILE A 566 -20.58 -16.59 -7.03
CA ILE A 566 -20.35 -16.81 -8.46
C ILE A 566 -20.24 -18.30 -8.79
N ASP A 567 -19.62 -19.12 -7.95
CA ASP A 567 -19.61 -20.58 -8.14
C ASP A 567 -21.03 -21.17 -8.08
N HIS A 568 -21.91 -20.63 -7.23
CA HIS A 568 -23.31 -21.03 -7.19
C HIS A 568 -24.11 -20.60 -8.44
N VAL A 569 -23.91 -19.35 -8.89
CA VAL A 569 -24.71 -18.75 -9.96
C VAL A 569 -24.20 -19.09 -11.37
N TYR A 570 -22.89 -19.25 -11.52
CA TYR A 570 -22.17 -19.52 -12.76
C TYR A 570 -21.07 -20.60 -12.53
N PRO A 571 -21.44 -21.84 -12.14
CA PRO A 571 -20.48 -22.91 -11.88
C PRO A 571 -19.55 -23.20 -13.06
N GLU A 572 -19.99 -22.90 -14.29
CA GLU A 572 -19.18 -23.05 -15.51
C GLU A 572 -17.95 -22.13 -15.57
N TYR A 573 -17.82 -21.14 -14.68
CA TYR A 573 -16.65 -20.26 -14.61
C TYR A 573 -15.46 -20.89 -13.86
N ASP A 574 -15.68 -21.92 -13.06
CA ASP A 574 -14.62 -22.59 -12.27
C ASP A 574 -13.77 -21.57 -11.48
N ILE A 575 -14.48 -20.68 -10.78
CA ILE A 575 -13.87 -19.48 -10.21
C ILE A 575 -12.95 -19.79 -9.02
N TRP A 576 -13.17 -20.92 -8.33
CA TRP A 576 -12.29 -21.38 -7.26
C TRP A 576 -10.92 -21.84 -7.75
N THR A 577 -10.82 -22.35 -8.97
CA THR A 577 -9.51 -22.60 -9.59
C THR A 577 -8.83 -21.28 -9.90
N GLN A 578 -9.55 -20.27 -10.37
CA GLN A 578 -8.99 -18.94 -10.63
C GLN A 578 -8.57 -18.18 -9.34
N PHE A 579 -9.22 -18.45 -8.21
CA PHE A 579 -8.89 -17.86 -6.90
C PHE A 579 -7.39 -17.99 -6.56
N VAL A 580 -6.76 -19.13 -6.87
CA VAL A 580 -5.35 -19.33 -6.49
C VAL A 580 -4.41 -18.40 -7.25
N SER A 581 -4.69 -18.09 -8.52
CA SER A 581 -3.86 -17.14 -9.29
C SER A 581 -4.21 -15.69 -9.00
N ASP A 582 -5.50 -15.40 -8.83
CA ASP A 582 -6.00 -14.02 -8.84
C ASP A 582 -5.99 -13.40 -7.44
N ILE A 583 -6.18 -14.22 -6.39
CA ILE A 583 -6.20 -13.78 -4.99
C ILE A 583 -4.94 -14.25 -4.24
N LEU A 584 -4.74 -15.56 -4.13
CA LEU A 584 -3.67 -16.11 -3.27
C LEU A 584 -2.27 -15.69 -3.73
N ALA A 585 -1.93 -15.85 -5.02
CA ALA A 585 -0.62 -15.43 -5.51
C ALA A 585 -0.42 -13.91 -5.46
N THR A 586 -1.48 -13.12 -5.62
CA THR A 586 -1.43 -11.66 -5.56
C THR A 586 -1.01 -11.20 -4.17
N CYS A 587 -1.66 -11.67 -3.10
CA CYS A 587 -1.30 -11.26 -1.73
C CYS A 587 0.08 -11.76 -1.28
N MET A 588 0.52 -12.93 -1.75
CA MET A 588 1.79 -13.53 -1.34
C MET A 588 3.03 -12.78 -1.87
N ILE A 589 2.88 -11.86 -2.83
CA ILE A 589 3.99 -11.04 -3.34
C ILE A 589 4.36 -9.91 -2.36
N PRO A 590 3.47 -8.96 -2.03
CA PRO A 590 3.77 -7.91 -1.06
C PRO A 590 3.98 -8.46 0.34
N ASP A 591 3.31 -9.57 0.70
CA ASP A 591 3.46 -10.15 2.05
C ASP A 591 4.80 -10.87 2.27
N ALA A 592 5.52 -11.21 1.20
CA ALA A 592 6.88 -11.72 1.27
C ALA A 592 7.95 -10.63 1.48
N LEU A 593 7.57 -9.36 1.48
CA LEU A 593 8.48 -8.24 1.72
C LEU A 593 8.69 -8.03 3.23
N TYR A 594 9.87 -7.51 3.59
CA TYR A 594 10.18 -7.18 4.97
C TYR A 594 9.33 -6.00 5.47
N ASN A 595 9.08 -5.00 4.63
CA ASN A 595 8.20 -3.85 4.89
C ASN A 595 6.69 -4.10 4.61
N SER A 596 6.23 -5.36 4.69
CA SER A 596 4.80 -5.72 4.72
C SER A 596 4.10 -5.23 6.02
N HIS A 597 2.82 -5.53 6.20
CA HIS A 597 2.04 -5.25 7.41
C HIS A 597 1.12 -6.43 7.78
N PRO A 598 0.71 -6.53 9.06
CA PRO A 598 -0.43 -7.38 9.44
C PRO A 598 -1.74 -6.89 8.84
N ILE A 599 -2.72 -7.79 8.71
CA ILE A 599 -4.10 -7.45 8.32
C ILE A 599 -4.70 -6.48 9.34
N GLU A 600 -4.49 -6.76 10.64
CA GLU A 600 -4.89 -5.85 11.72
C GLU A 600 -3.78 -4.83 12.01
N ILE A 601 -4.00 -3.58 11.64
CA ILE A 601 -3.05 -2.48 11.85
C ILE A 601 -3.69 -1.30 12.58
N PRO A 602 -3.05 -0.76 13.65
CA PRO A 602 -3.51 0.48 14.28
C PRO A 602 -3.31 1.69 13.36
N ILE A 603 -4.41 2.40 13.06
CA ILE A 603 -4.41 3.67 12.33
C ILE A 603 -4.00 4.81 13.27
N LYS A 604 -3.06 5.67 12.84
CA LYS A 604 -2.59 6.81 13.65
C LYS A 604 -3.01 8.15 13.08
N LYS A 605 -3.28 8.24 11.77
CA LYS A 605 -3.74 9.43 11.06
C LYS A 605 -4.73 9.05 9.95
N PRO A 606 -5.62 9.95 9.51
CA PRO A 606 -6.56 9.68 8.42
C PRO A 606 -5.88 9.19 7.12
N THR A 607 -4.73 9.75 6.77
CA THR A 607 -3.95 9.33 5.58
C THR A 607 -3.47 7.88 5.64
N ASP A 608 -3.28 7.32 6.84
CA ASP A 608 -2.84 5.93 6.98
C ASP A 608 -3.93 4.95 6.52
N ILE A 609 -5.20 5.37 6.47
CA ILE A 609 -6.32 4.50 6.07
C ILE A 609 -6.21 4.16 4.57
N ASN A 610 -5.82 5.13 3.75
CA ASN A 610 -5.64 4.93 2.31
C ASN A 610 -4.50 3.95 1.98
N GLU A 611 -3.52 3.78 2.87
CA GLU A 611 -2.41 2.83 2.70
C GLU A 611 -2.78 1.37 3.00
N ILE A 612 -3.91 1.13 3.67
CA ILE A 612 -4.30 -0.22 4.11
C ILE A 612 -5.36 -0.84 3.22
N PHE A 613 -5.98 -0.09 2.33
CA PHE A 613 -6.77 -0.63 1.22
C PHE A 613 -5.84 -1.18 0.13
N ASP A 614 -5.07 -2.20 0.49
CA ASP A 614 -4.09 -2.87 -0.38
C ASP A 614 -4.32 -4.39 -0.41
N ASP A 615 -3.45 -5.09 -1.13
CA ASP A 615 -3.54 -6.54 -1.36
C ASP A 615 -3.53 -7.39 -0.06
N ILE A 616 -3.14 -6.81 1.08
CA ILE A 616 -3.14 -7.51 2.36
C ILE A 616 -4.55 -7.49 2.97
N THR A 617 -5.25 -6.38 2.93
CA THR A 617 -6.61 -6.29 3.50
C THR A 617 -7.59 -7.13 2.70
N TYR A 618 -7.58 -7.04 1.37
CA TYR A 618 -8.53 -7.76 0.53
C TYR A 618 -8.09 -9.21 0.29
N GLU A 619 -6.95 -9.44 -0.37
CA GLU A 619 -6.58 -10.75 -0.89
C GLU A 619 -6.02 -11.67 0.19
N LYS A 620 -5.15 -11.18 1.09
CA LYS A 620 -4.70 -11.99 2.25
C LYS A 620 -5.86 -12.23 3.21
N GLY A 621 -6.68 -11.22 3.49
CA GLY A 621 -7.91 -11.36 4.28
C GLY A 621 -8.83 -12.47 3.75
N SER A 622 -9.14 -12.42 2.44
CA SER A 622 -9.93 -13.43 1.74
C SER A 622 -9.30 -14.82 1.79
N SER A 623 -7.98 -14.91 1.62
CA SER A 623 -7.25 -16.19 1.70
C SER A 623 -7.27 -16.78 3.11
N VAL A 624 -7.24 -15.96 4.17
CA VAL A 624 -7.39 -16.43 5.55
C VAL A 624 -8.80 -16.96 5.79
N ILE A 625 -9.81 -16.29 5.25
CA ILE A 625 -11.20 -16.75 5.32
C ILE A 625 -11.37 -18.07 4.55
N ARG A 626 -10.75 -18.23 3.37
CA ARG A 626 -10.76 -19.49 2.62
C ARG A 626 -10.11 -20.64 3.39
N LEU A 627 -8.96 -20.39 4.01
CA LEU A 627 -8.30 -21.36 4.90
C LEU A 627 -9.22 -21.75 6.06
N LEU A 628 -9.88 -20.77 6.66
CA LEU A 628 -10.79 -20.97 7.78
C LEU A 628 -12.02 -21.80 7.37
N HIS A 629 -12.70 -21.43 6.28
CA HIS A 629 -13.84 -22.14 5.73
C HIS A 629 -13.50 -23.60 5.43
N ALA A 630 -12.36 -23.86 4.78
CA ALA A 630 -11.88 -25.20 4.51
C ALA A 630 -11.54 -26.01 5.78
N TYR A 631 -11.09 -25.34 6.86
CA TYR A 631 -10.72 -26.00 8.11
C TYR A 631 -11.94 -26.38 8.98
N ILE A 632 -12.94 -25.51 9.06
CA ILE A 632 -14.12 -25.70 9.92
C ILE A 632 -15.32 -26.33 9.21
N GLY A 633 -15.38 -26.24 7.88
CA GLY A 633 -16.46 -26.74 7.05
C GLY A 633 -17.62 -25.75 6.89
N ASP A 634 -18.31 -25.86 5.74
CA ASP A 634 -19.33 -24.90 5.29
C ASP A 634 -20.50 -24.74 6.28
N GLU A 635 -21.06 -25.83 6.78
CA GLU A 635 -22.22 -25.79 7.68
C GLU A 635 -21.94 -25.00 8.96
N ALA A 636 -20.82 -25.30 9.61
CA ALA A 636 -20.41 -24.62 10.85
C ALA A 636 -20.01 -23.16 10.58
N PHE A 637 -19.32 -22.90 9.46
CA PHE A 637 -18.96 -21.56 9.04
C PHE A 637 -20.21 -20.71 8.81
N ARG A 638 -21.13 -21.17 7.97
CA ARG A 638 -22.41 -20.50 7.68
C ARG A 638 -23.22 -20.24 8.94
N SER A 639 -23.38 -21.23 9.82
CA SER A 639 -24.09 -21.05 11.09
C SER A 639 -23.45 -19.99 11.97
N GLY A 640 -22.11 -19.94 12.04
CA GLY A 640 -21.39 -18.95 12.81
C GLY A 640 -21.58 -17.53 12.26
N LEU A 641 -21.57 -17.36 10.93
CA LEU A 641 -21.88 -16.07 10.30
C LEU A 641 -23.31 -15.61 10.55
N GLN A 642 -24.30 -16.51 10.46
CA GLN A 642 -25.70 -16.20 10.70
C GLN A 642 -25.90 -15.66 12.12
N ASN A 643 -25.30 -16.32 13.11
CA ASN A 643 -25.35 -15.88 14.51
C ASN A 643 -24.67 -14.52 14.69
N TYR A 644 -23.49 -14.34 14.09
CA TYR A 644 -22.73 -13.09 14.13
C TYR A 644 -23.53 -11.91 13.53
N LEU A 645 -24.05 -12.07 12.31
CA LEU A 645 -24.82 -11.01 11.65
C LEU A 645 -26.11 -10.69 12.40
N ALA A 646 -26.78 -11.71 12.98
CA ALA A 646 -27.99 -11.50 13.77
C ALA A 646 -27.71 -10.71 15.07
N GLU A 647 -26.58 -10.94 15.74
CA GLU A 647 -26.21 -10.25 16.98
C GLU A 647 -25.79 -8.78 16.74
N TYR A 648 -25.03 -8.54 15.65
CA TYR A 648 -24.39 -7.25 15.38
C TYR A 648 -25.09 -6.42 14.30
N ALA A 649 -26.25 -6.83 13.80
CA ALA A 649 -27.04 -6.06 12.85
C ALA A 649 -27.20 -4.59 13.29
N TYR A 650 -26.84 -3.67 12.40
CA TYR A 650 -26.83 -2.20 12.59
C TYR A 650 -25.82 -1.69 13.62
N LYS A 651 -24.80 -2.49 13.98
CA LYS A 651 -23.72 -2.12 14.90
C LYS A 651 -22.35 -2.20 14.21
N ASN A 652 -21.32 -1.90 14.98
CA ASN A 652 -19.92 -2.10 14.62
C ASN A 652 -19.36 -3.29 15.40
N THR A 653 -18.27 -3.86 14.87
CA THR A 653 -17.63 -5.08 15.39
C THR A 653 -16.13 -4.94 15.39
N ILE A 654 -15.47 -5.71 16.25
CA ILE A 654 -14.02 -5.98 16.20
C ILE A 654 -13.78 -7.43 15.77
N THR A 655 -12.56 -7.75 15.35
CA THR A 655 -12.23 -9.08 14.80
C THR A 655 -12.58 -10.22 15.76
N GLU A 656 -12.37 -10.01 17.07
CA GLU A 656 -12.70 -11.00 18.11
C GLU A 656 -14.19 -11.37 18.17
N ASN A 657 -15.09 -10.47 17.75
CA ASN A 657 -16.52 -10.78 17.72
C ASN A 657 -16.82 -11.89 16.70
N LEU A 658 -16.25 -11.82 15.49
CA LEU A 658 -16.41 -12.84 14.46
C LEU A 658 -15.76 -14.16 14.88
N TRP A 659 -14.54 -14.09 15.42
CA TRP A 659 -13.81 -15.27 15.89
C TRP A 659 -14.54 -16.05 16.98
N SER A 660 -15.17 -15.34 17.92
CA SER A 660 -15.97 -15.97 18.97
C SER A 660 -17.13 -16.78 18.39
N HIS A 661 -17.87 -16.19 17.43
CA HIS A 661 -19.02 -16.84 16.81
C HIS A 661 -18.63 -18.07 15.98
N LEU A 662 -17.57 -17.97 15.17
CA LEU A 662 -17.06 -19.11 14.39
C LEU A 662 -16.48 -20.22 15.30
N SER A 663 -15.87 -19.85 16.43
CA SER A 663 -15.35 -20.83 17.40
C SER A 663 -16.47 -21.63 18.06
N GLN A 664 -17.59 -20.98 18.38
CA GLN A 664 -18.75 -21.63 19.01
C GLN A 664 -19.40 -22.69 18.10
N THR A 665 -19.41 -22.48 16.78
CA THR A 665 -20.04 -23.40 15.82
C THR A 665 -19.09 -24.48 15.27
N SER A 666 -17.79 -24.19 15.14
CA SER A 666 -16.82 -25.07 14.47
C SER A 666 -16.45 -26.36 15.20
N LYS A 667 -16.71 -26.47 16.52
CA LYS A 667 -16.19 -27.54 17.40
C LYS A 667 -14.66 -27.74 17.30
N ARG A 668 -13.92 -26.80 16.71
CA ARG A 668 -12.45 -26.82 16.60
C ARG A 668 -11.87 -26.00 17.76
N PRO A 669 -11.06 -26.62 18.66
CA PRO A 669 -10.42 -25.87 19.73
C PRO A 669 -9.37 -24.90 19.16
N HIS A 670 -9.10 -23.80 19.87
CA HIS A 670 -8.03 -22.83 19.55
C HIS A 670 -8.16 -22.08 18.22
N LEU A 671 -9.36 -22.02 17.63
CA LEU A 671 -9.60 -21.32 16.37
C LEU A 671 -9.17 -19.84 16.42
N SER A 672 -9.50 -19.13 17.50
CA SER A 672 -9.05 -17.74 17.70
C SER A 672 -7.53 -17.61 17.77
N ASP A 673 -6.83 -18.60 18.34
CA ASP A 673 -5.37 -18.58 18.43
C ASP A 673 -4.74 -18.75 17.04
N ILE A 674 -5.30 -19.65 16.22
CA ILE A 674 -4.88 -19.82 14.82
C ILE A 674 -4.99 -18.48 14.11
N LEU A 675 -6.17 -17.89 14.13
CA LEU A 675 -6.49 -16.70 13.36
C LEU A 675 -5.72 -15.47 13.83
N SER A 676 -5.47 -15.35 15.14
CA SER A 676 -4.60 -14.32 15.67
C SER A 676 -3.19 -14.38 15.07
N THR A 677 -2.65 -15.56 14.76
CA THR A 677 -1.34 -15.67 14.11
C THR A 677 -1.35 -15.21 12.65
N TRP A 678 -2.51 -15.26 11.98
CA TRP A 678 -2.66 -14.86 10.58
C TRP A 678 -3.06 -13.40 10.40
N THR A 679 -3.78 -12.80 11.36
CA THR A 679 -4.24 -11.40 11.25
C THR A 679 -3.33 -10.39 11.92
N LYS A 680 -2.73 -10.71 13.08
CA LYS A 680 -1.91 -9.78 13.87
C LYS A 680 -0.42 -9.80 13.50
N GLN A 681 -0.01 -10.67 12.59
CA GLN A 681 1.38 -10.82 12.14
C GLN A 681 1.50 -10.58 10.64
N MET A 682 2.59 -9.93 10.23
CA MET A 682 2.94 -9.76 8.81
C MET A 682 3.61 -11.02 8.26
N GLY A 683 3.48 -11.26 6.95
CA GLY A 683 4.11 -12.38 6.27
C GLY A 683 3.38 -13.71 6.41
N TYR A 684 4.02 -14.73 5.87
CA TYR A 684 3.56 -16.11 5.86
C TYR A 684 4.73 -17.11 5.96
N PRO A 685 4.48 -18.38 6.34
CA PRO A 685 5.54 -19.36 6.53
C PRO A 685 5.96 -20.08 5.24
N LEU A 686 7.22 -20.47 5.22
CA LEU A 686 7.81 -21.51 4.39
C LEU A 686 7.91 -22.80 5.21
N LEU A 687 7.40 -23.91 4.68
CA LEU A 687 7.51 -25.24 5.26
C LEU A 687 8.64 -26.01 4.57
N ASN A 688 9.71 -26.27 5.30
CA ASN A 688 10.80 -27.14 4.86
C ASN A 688 10.47 -28.59 5.19
N VAL A 689 10.40 -29.43 4.17
CA VAL A 689 10.04 -30.85 4.32
C VAL A 689 11.28 -31.71 4.22
N ARG A 690 11.38 -32.73 5.06
CA ARG A 690 12.30 -33.87 4.89
C ARG A 690 11.50 -35.15 4.99
N GLN A 691 12.02 -36.20 4.38
CA GLN A 691 11.35 -37.48 4.33
C GLN A 691 12.31 -38.64 4.58
N GLU A 692 11.84 -39.71 5.23
CA GLU A 692 12.57 -40.96 5.44
C GLU A 692 11.61 -42.15 5.26
N GLN A 693 12.01 -43.15 4.47
CA GLN A 693 11.22 -44.39 4.30
C GLN A 693 11.40 -45.28 5.54
N GLN A 694 10.29 -45.71 6.15
CA GLN A 694 10.27 -46.62 7.29
C GLN A 694 9.39 -47.83 7.00
N GLY A 695 9.98 -48.90 6.45
CA GLY A 695 9.20 -50.06 6.00
C GLY A 695 8.20 -49.67 4.92
N ASN A 696 6.90 -49.89 5.16
CA ASN A 696 5.81 -49.48 4.26
C ASN A 696 5.27 -48.06 4.55
N ASN A 697 5.91 -47.30 5.44
CA ASN A 697 5.46 -45.99 5.89
C ASN A 697 6.48 -44.91 5.52
N ARG A 698 6.05 -43.65 5.53
CA ARG A 698 6.91 -42.48 5.36
C ARG A 698 6.95 -41.65 6.63
N LEU A 699 8.13 -41.41 7.19
CA LEU A 699 8.33 -40.35 8.18
C LEU A 699 8.56 -39.02 7.44
N LEU A 700 7.72 -38.03 7.73
CA LEU A 700 7.88 -36.64 7.31
C LEU A 700 8.34 -35.80 8.50
N THR A 701 9.30 -34.93 8.23
CA THR A 701 9.73 -33.88 9.16
C THR A 701 9.42 -32.53 8.52
N ILE A 702 8.62 -31.71 9.20
CA ILE A 702 8.18 -30.40 8.72
C ILE A 702 8.73 -29.34 9.66
N GLU A 703 9.42 -28.34 9.11
CA GLU A 703 9.97 -27.20 9.86
C GLU A 703 9.48 -25.87 9.24
N GLN A 704 8.99 -24.95 10.06
CA GLN A 704 8.50 -23.64 9.60
C GLN A 704 9.50 -22.50 9.83
N THR A 705 9.60 -21.60 8.85
CA THR A 705 10.29 -20.30 8.95
C THR A 705 9.48 -19.24 8.22
N ARG A 706 9.64 -17.95 8.51
CA ARG A 706 9.01 -16.90 7.68
C ARG A 706 9.61 -16.94 6.27
N PHE A 707 8.77 -16.86 5.24
CA PHE A 707 9.23 -16.67 3.87
C PHE A 707 9.51 -15.20 3.59
N LEU A 708 10.71 -14.88 3.09
CA LEU A 708 11.09 -13.56 2.62
C LEU A 708 11.63 -13.63 1.20
N ALA A 709 11.15 -12.74 0.32
CA ALA A 709 11.47 -12.77 -1.10
C ALA A 709 12.93 -12.43 -1.42
N ASP A 710 13.65 -11.77 -0.51
CA ASP A 710 15.09 -11.48 -0.63
C ASP A 710 15.98 -12.64 -0.15
N GLY A 711 15.39 -13.69 0.44
CA GLY A 711 16.10 -14.84 1.00
C GLY A 711 16.65 -14.61 2.42
N THR A 712 16.31 -13.50 3.08
CA THR A 712 16.70 -13.27 4.48
C THR A 712 16.00 -14.27 5.39
N ILE A 713 16.72 -14.80 6.37
CA ILE A 713 16.16 -15.74 7.35
C ILE A 713 15.57 -14.95 8.53
N ASP A 714 14.27 -15.14 8.78
CA ASP A 714 13.56 -14.65 9.96
C ASP A 714 12.86 -15.81 10.66
N ASP A 715 13.40 -16.22 11.81
CA ASP A 715 12.96 -17.39 12.58
C ASP A 715 12.20 -17.00 13.85
N LYS A 716 11.80 -15.72 13.96
CA LYS A 716 11.11 -15.16 15.14
C LYS A 716 9.61 -15.35 15.07
N LEU A 717 9.02 -15.13 13.89
CA LEU A 717 7.59 -15.28 13.66
C LEU A 717 7.23 -16.74 13.46
N LYS A 718 6.08 -17.12 14.02
CA LYS A 718 5.54 -18.48 13.94
C LYS A 718 4.04 -18.40 13.67
N TRP A 719 3.55 -19.38 12.93
CA TRP A 719 2.14 -19.54 12.63
C TRP A 719 1.63 -20.85 13.19
N LYS A 720 0.35 -20.83 13.54
CA LYS A 720 -0.42 -22.04 13.83
C LYS A 720 -1.07 -22.48 12.52
N ILE A 721 -0.65 -23.62 11.99
CA ILE A 721 -0.90 -23.98 10.58
C ILE A 721 -1.70 -25.28 10.49
N PRO A 722 -2.94 -25.24 9.99
CA PRO A 722 -3.62 -26.43 9.47
C PRO A 722 -2.96 -26.86 8.15
N ILE A 723 -2.33 -28.04 8.15
CA ILE A 723 -1.65 -28.61 6.97
C ILE A 723 -2.45 -29.80 6.47
N ASN A 724 -2.92 -29.71 5.23
CA ASN A 724 -3.54 -30.83 4.52
C ASN A 724 -2.51 -31.57 3.68
N ILE A 725 -2.56 -32.90 3.68
CA ILE A 725 -1.68 -33.77 2.88
C ILE A 725 -2.53 -34.69 2.00
N CYS A 726 -2.18 -34.80 0.72
CA CYS A 726 -2.70 -35.80 -0.20
C CYS A 726 -1.55 -36.61 -0.85
N THR A 727 -1.91 -37.78 -1.39
CA THR A 727 -1.01 -38.72 -2.04
C THR A 727 -1.65 -39.27 -3.31
N LYS A 728 -0.88 -40.01 -4.10
CA LYS A 728 -1.37 -40.65 -5.34
C LYS A 728 -2.65 -41.49 -5.18
N SER A 729 -2.83 -42.17 -4.06
CA SER A 729 -4.03 -42.99 -3.82
C SER A 729 -5.29 -42.18 -3.58
N ASN A 730 -5.13 -40.95 -3.05
CA ASN A 730 -6.22 -40.07 -2.64
C ASN A 730 -5.87 -38.63 -3.05
N PRO A 731 -5.80 -38.34 -4.36
CA PRO A 731 -5.26 -37.06 -4.85
C PRO A 731 -6.15 -35.85 -4.52
N ASN A 732 -7.44 -36.06 -4.31
CA ASN A 732 -8.45 -35.00 -4.14
C ASN A 732 -9.01 -34.92 -2.71
N GLU A 733 -8.48 -35.70 -1.78
CA GLU A 733 -8.96 -35.74 -0.39
C GLU A 733 -7.77 -35.67 0.57
N PRO A 734 -7.87 -34.91 1.67
CA PRO A 734 -6.83 -34.91 2.68
C PRO A 734 -6.82 -36.27 3.38
N ILE A 735 -5.74 -37.04 3.22
CA ILE A 735 -5.54 -38.29 3.98
C ILE A 735 -5.14 -38.01 5.43
N HIS A 736 -4.59 -36.82 5.68
CA HIS A 736 -4.27 -36.32 7.01
C HIS A 736 -4.44 -34.79 7.08
N GLN A 737 -4.96 -34.33 8.21
CA GLN A 737 -4.92 -32.92 8.62
C GLN A 737 -3.97 -32.83 9.81
N LEU A 738 -2.85 -32.16 9.62
CA LEU A 738 -1.87 -31.91 10.66
C LEU A 738 -2.09 -30.50 11.21
N TYR A 739 -1.82 -30.33 12.49
CA TYR A 739 -1.82 -29.03 13.13
C TYR A 739 -0.39 -28.77 13.62
N LEU A 740 0.32 -27.91 12.90
CA LEU A 740 1.62 -27.42 13.35
C LEU A 740 1.35 -26.28 14.33
N ASP A 741 1.57 -26.56 15.62
CA ASP A 741 1.42 -25.56 16.68
C ASP A 741 2.65 -24.60 16.71
N GLU A 742 2.87 -23.86 17.79
CA GLU A 742 4.04 -22.99 17.95
C GLU A 742 5.40 -23.72 17.99
N GLU A 743 5.42 -25.05 17.82
CA GLU A 743 6.64 -25.81 17.63
C GLU A 743 7.24 -25.53 16.25
N LYS A 744 8.54 -25.24 16.21
CA LYS A 744 9.25 -24.93 14.95
C LYS A 744 9.32 -26.14 14.02
N LYS A 745 9.32 -27.35 14.58
CA LYS A 745 9.58 -28.61 13.88
C LYS A 745 8.65 -29.68 14.42
N GLN A 746 8.02 -30.45 13.55
CA GLN A 746 7.19 -31.59 13.92
C GLN A 746 7.42 -32.77 12.99
N GLU A 747 7.29 -33.99 13.53
CA GLU A 747 7.49 -35.25 12.82
C GLU A 747 6.17 -36.03 12.75
N PHE A 748 5.91 -36.66 11.59
CA PHE A 748 4.66 -37.34 11.30
C PHE A 748 4.89 -38.59 10.46
N VAL A 749 4.21 -39.69 10.79
CA VAL A 749 4.29 -40.93 10.01
C VAL A 749 3.05 -41.05 9.12
N LEU A 750 3.25 -41.14 7.81
CA LEU A 750 2.22 -41.52 6.84
C LEU A 750 2.26 -43.03 6.65
N GLU A 751 1.16 -43.70 6.96
CA GLU A 751 1.04 -45.14 6.80
C GLU A 751 0.81 -45.53 5.34
N LYS A 752 1.40 -46.65 4.90
CA LYS A 752 1.18 -47.23 3.56
C LYS A 752 1.57 -46.30 2.40
N VAL A 753 2.59 -45.46 2.60
CA VAL A 753 3.17 -44.59 1.57
C VAL A 753 4.59 -45.06 1.25
N THR A 754 4.80 -45.50 0.01
CA THR A 754 6.06 -46.10 -0.48
C THR A 754 6.98 -45.07 -1.14
N GLU A 755 8.22 -45.45 -1.45
CA GLU A 755 9.25 -44.62 -2.12
C GLU A 755 8.82 -44.01 -3.44
N THR A 756 7.91 -44.65 -4.15
CA THR A 756 7.43 -44.20 -5.45
C THR A 756 6.16 -43.35 -5.38
N ASP A 757 5.52 -43.27 -4.22
CA ASP A 757 4.30 -42.48 -4.06
C ASP A 757 4.64 -41.02 -3.85
N TRP A 758 4.04 -40.15 -4.67
CA TRP A 758 4.14 -38.72 -4.46
C TRP A 758 3.31 -38.29 -3.25
N ILE A 759 3.81 -37.27 -2.55
CA ILE A 759 3.18 -36.64 -1.38
C ILE A 759 3.09 -35.14 -1.67
N LYS A 760 1.89 -34.59 -1.61
CA LYS A 760 1.64 -33.16 -1.80
C LYS A 760 1.05 -32.58 -0.51
N LEU A 761 1.74 -31.60 0.05
CA LEU A 761 1.21 -30.75 1.12
C LEU A 761 0.42 -29.58 0.52
N ASN A 762 -0.47 -28.99 1.32
CA ASN A 762 -1.32 -27.87 0.91
C ASN A 762 -2.26 -28.24 -0.26
N LEU A 763 -3.07 -29.29 -0.08
CA LEU A 763 -4.07 -29.72 -1.06
C LEU A 763 -4.93 -28.53 -1.52
N PHE A 764 -5.11 -28.39 -2.83
CA PHE A 764 -5.80 -27.29 -3.52
C PHE A 764 -5.23 -25.88 -3.26
N SER A 765 -4.01 -25.78 -2.73
CA SER A 765 -3.38 -24.50 -2.38
C SER A 765 -4.30 -23.63 -1.52
N VAL A 766 -4.90 -24.22 -0.48
CA VAL A 766 -5.83 -23.54 0.44
C VAL A 766 -5.09 -22.68 1.46
N GLY A 767 -3.98 -23.19 1.98
CA GLY A 767 -3.15 -22.51 2.98
C GLY A 767 -2.25 -21.44 2.36
N ILE A 768 -2.06 -20.37 3.12
CA ILE A 768 -1.19 -19.23 2.77
C ILE A 768 0.24 -19.56 3.21
N TYR A 769 0.84 -20.58 2.63
CA TYR A 769 2.22 -20.97 2.96
C TYR A 769 2.85 -21.69 1.78
N ARG A 770 4.18 -21.63 1.72
CA ARG A 770 4.97 -22.29 0.68
C ARG A 770 5.57 -23.59 1.19
N VAL A 771 5.86 -24.52 0.30
CA VAL A 771 6.48 -25.79 0.65
C VAL A 771 7.80 -25.97 -0.12
N ASN A 772 8.89 -26.14 0.63
CA ASN A 772 10.20 -26.51 0.10
C ASN A 772 10.38 -28.02 0.23
N TYR A 773 10.23 -28.72 -0.89
CA TYR A 773 10.41 -30.16 -0.99
C TYR A 773 11.88 -30.53 -1.29
N PRO A 774 12.40 -31.64 -0.74
CA PRO A 774 13.62 -32.25 -1.26
C PRO A 774 13.45 -32.61 -2.74
N GLN A 775 14.55 -32.57 -3.52
CA GLN A 775 14.51 -32.86 -4.96
C GLN A 775 13.83 -34.18 -5.29
N SER A 776 14.05 -35.24 -4.51
CA SER A 776 13.42 -36.55 -4.73
C SER A 776 11.89 -36.52 -4.61
N MET A 777 11.34 -35.69 -3.71
CA MET A 777 9.89 -35.51 -3.61
C MET A 777 9.35 -34.69 -4.77
N LEU A 778 10.09 -33.66 -5.20
CA LEU A 778 9.69 -32.84 -6.35
C LEU A 778 9.67 -33.68 -7.65
N ASP A 779 10.68 -34.54 -7.85
CA ASP A 779 10.74 -35.46 -8.99
C ASP A 779 9.58 -36.47 -8.97
N ALA A 780 9.19 -36.95 -7.79
CA ALA A 780 8.06 -37.86 -7.63
C ALA A 780 6.71 -37.20 -8.00
N LEU A 781 6.57 -35.88 -7.86
CA LEU A 781 5.37 -35.13 -8.25
C LEU A 781 5.24 -34.95 -9.78
N ILE A 782 6.33 -35.07 -10.55
CA ILE A 782 6.33 -34.82 -12.01
C ILE A 782 5.31 -35.69 -12.75
N PRO A 783 5.22 -37.02 -12.55
CA PRO A 783 4.20 -37.84 -13.19
C PRO A 783 2.78 -37.32 -12.90
N GLY A 784 2.51 -36.90 -11.67
CA GLY A 784 1.20 -36.39 -11.28
C GLY A 784 0.82 -35.06 -11.93
N ILE A 785 1.82 -34.25 -12.27
CA ILE A 785 1.65 -33.02 -13.06
C ILE A 785 1.35 -33.40 -14.51
N GLN A 786 2.10 -34.35 -15.08
CA GLN A 786 1.98 -34.73 -16.50
C GLN A 786 0.71 -35.50 -16.84
N ASP A 787 0.24 -36.37 -15.94
CA ASP A 787 -0.96 -37.20 -16.13
C ASP A 787 -2.25 -36.55 -15.58
N HIS A 788 -2.12 -35.34 -15.01
CA HIS A 788 -3.20 -34.56 -14.40
C HIS A 788 -3.89 -35.24 -13.20
N THR A 789 -3.24 -36.21 -12.55
CA THR A 789 -3.73 -36.74 -11.27
C THR A 789 -3.66 -35.71 -10.14
N LEU A 790 -2.74 -34.74 -10.23
CA LEU A 790 -2.75 -33.53 -9.40
C LEU A 790 -3.72 -32.50 -9.99
N SER A 791 -4.56 -31.92 -9.14
CA SER A 791 -5.52 -30.87 -9.53
C SER A 791 -4.82 -29.64 -10.12
N PRO A 792 -5.50 -28.81 -10.95
CA PRO A 792 -4.94 -27.56 -11.43
C PRO A 792 -4.42 -26.64 -10.32
N GLN A 793 -5.12 -26.57 -9.17
CA GLN A 793 -4.71 -25.77 -8.01
C GLN A 793 -3.42 -26.29 -7.37
N ASP A 794 -3.22 -27.62 -7.34
CA ASP A 794 -2.00 -28.23 -6.81
C ASP A 794 -0.82 -28.09 -7.77
N ARG A 795 -1.05 -28.26 -9.08
CA ARG A 795 -0.04 -27.99 -10.12
C ARG A 795 0.39 -26.51 -10.04
N PHE A 796 -0.58 -25.60 -9.97
CA PHE A 796 -0.32 -24.18 -9.70
C PHE A 796 0.56 -23.99 -8.45
N GLY A 797 0.17 -24.60 -7.32
CA GLY A 797 0.89 -24.46 -6.05
C GLY A 797 2.36 -24.89 -6.16
N ILE A 798 2.60 -26.05 -6.78
CA ILE A 798 3.96 -26.59 -6.97
C ILE A 798 4.83 -25.63 -7.78
N GLN A 799 4.38 -25.17 -8.96
CA GLN A 799 5.22 -24.28 -9.78
C GLN A 799 5.42 -22.92 -9.13
N THR A 800 4.42 -22.35 -8.43
CA THR A 800 4.59 -21.06 -7.75
C THR A 800 5.58 -21.14 -6.59
N ASP A 801 5.61 -22.25 -5.85
CA ASP A 801 6.54 -22.45 -4.75
C ASP A 801 7.97 -22.58 -5.25
N VAL A 802 8.17 -23.38 -6.31
CA VAL A 802 9.49 -23.52 -6.94
C VAL A 802 9.98 -22.19 -7.53
N TYR A 803 9.11 -21.41 -8.18
CA TYR A 803 9.44 -20.06 -8.63
C TYR A 803 9.83 -19.13 -7.47
N ALA A 804 9.06 -19.12 -6.38
CA ALA A 804 9.33 -18.26 -5.24
C ALA A 804 10.64 -18.65 -4.51
N LEU A 805 10.92 -19.95 -4.39
CA LEU A 805 12.17 -20.48 -3.85
C LEU A 805 13.37 -20.13 -4.74
N ALA A 806 13.21 -20.19 -6.06
CA ALA A 806 14.23 -19.75 -7.00
C ALA A 806 14.48 -18.24 -6.90
N ARG A 807 13.41 -17.44 -6.86
CA ARG A 807 13.48 -15.98 -6.75
C ARG A 807 14.15 -15.51 -5.46
N SER A 808 13.87 -16.19 -4.34
CA SER A 808 14.52 -15.93 -3.04
C SER A 808 15.92 -16.53 -2.92
N GLY A 809 16.32 -17.42 -3.85
CA GLY A 809 17.63 -18.09 -3.90
C GLY A 809 17.80 -19.26 -2.94
N HIS A 810 16.69 -19.85 -2.48
CA HIS A 810 16.70 -21.13 -1.78
C HIS A 810 17.07 -22.30 -2.71
N ILE A 811 16.76 -22.16 -4.00
CA ILE A 811 17.14 -23.10 -5.08
C ILE A 811 17.66 -22.33 -6.30
N ASN A 812 18.20 -23.03 -7.31
CA ASN A 812 18.64 -22.39 -8.53
C ASN A 812 17.45 -22.10 -9.47
N TYR A 813 17.43 -20.94 -10.12
CA TYR A 813 16.39 -20.59 -11.10
C TYR A 813 16.29 -21.57 -12.28
N VAL A 814 17.39 -22.23 -12.64
CA VAL A 814 17.39 -23.30 -13.64
C VAL A 814 16.49 -24.46 -13.23
N ASP A 815 16.33 -24.74 -11.94
CA ASP A 815 15.47 -25.83 -11.48
C ASP A 815 13.99 -25.52 -11.75
N TYR A 816 13.58 -24.25 -11.65
CA TYR A 816 12.26 -23.80 -12.08
C TYR A 816 12.07 -23.96 -13.60
N LEU A 817 13.01 -23.48 -14.41
CA LEU A 817 12.93 -23.61 -15.88
C LEU A 817 12.93 -25.09 -16.31
N ARG A 818 13.72 -25.92 -15.65
CA ARG A 818 13.76 -27.37 -15.88
C ARG A 818 12.41 -28.01 -15.54
N LEU A 819 11.82 -27.68 -14.39
CA LEU A 819 10.50 -28.15 -14.00
C LEU A 819 9.45 -27.81 -15.06
N LEU A 820 9.41 -26.57 -15.54
CA LEU A 820 8.47 -26.16 -16.60
C LEU A 820 8.67 -26.99 -17.88
N ARG A 821 9.92 -27.11 -18.35
CA ARG A 821 10.26 -27.84 -19.58
C ARG A 821 9.85 -29.32 -19.53
N HIS A 822 9.99 -29.96 -18.37
CA HIS A 822 9.72 -31.41 -18.23
C HIS A 822 8.30 -31.73 -17.76
N ALA A 823 7.72 -30.97 -16.83
CA ALA A 823 6.45 -31.30 -16.20
C ALA A 823 5.24 -30.57 -16.84
N TYR A 824 5.41 -29.32 -17.27
CA TYR A 824 4.30 -28.45 -17.71
C TYR A 824 4.14 -28.34 -19.22
N LYS A 825 4.97 -29.03 -20.02
CA LYS A 825 4.94 -28.98 -21.49
C LYS A 825 3.58 -29.38 -22.09
N HIS A 826 2.77 -30.13 -21.35
CA HIS A 826 1.45 -30.60 -21.78
C HIS A 826 0.29 -29.98 -21.00
N GLU A 827 0.56 -29.01 -20.12
CA GLU A 827 -0.45 -28.28 -19.35
C GLU A 827 -1.48 -27.62 -20.28
N ASP A 828 -2.74 -27.59 -19.84
CA ASP A 828 -3.88 -27.08 -20.61
C ASP A 828 -4.82 -26.20 -19.77
N ASN A 829 -4.54 -26.00 -18.48
CA ASN A 829 -5.37 -25.18 -17.61
C ASN A 829 -5.00 -23.69 -17.68
N LEU A 830 -6.02 -22.84 -17.79
CA LEU A 830 -5.90 -21.39 -17.85
C LEU A 830 -5.15 -20.79 -16.66
N THR A 831 -5.56 -21.11 -15.44
CA THR A 831 -5.01 -20.56 -14.19
C THR A 831 -3.52 -20.89 -14.05
N VAL A 832 -3.14 -22.12 -14.36
CA VAL A 832 -1.74 -22.56 -14.30
C VAL A 832 -0.91 -21.77 -15.32
N TRP A 833 -1.36 -21.67 -16.57
CA TRP A 833 -0.67 -20.90 -17.61
C TRP A 833 -0.60 -19.41 -17.30
N LYS A 834 -1.69 -18.78 -16.83
CA LYS A 834 -1.73 -17.36 -16.42
C LYS A 834 -0.61 -17.06 -15.41
N SER A 835 -0.42 -17.93 -14.43
CA SER A 835 0.67 -17.82 -13.45
C SER A 835 2.06 -18.00 -14.05
N ILE A 836 2.28 -19.08 -14.82
CA ILE A 836 3.58 -19.38 -15.43
C ILE A 836 4.02 -18.21 -16.32
N LEU A 837 3.10 -17.69 -17.14
CA LEU A 837 3.37 -16.59 -18.07
C LEU A 837 3.68 -15.28 -17.36
N LYS A 838 2.99 -14.96 -16.25
CA LYS A 838 3.30 -13.80 -15.40
C LYS A 838 4.73 -13.89 -14.85
N GLN A 839 5.12 -15.07 -14.35
CA GLN A 839 6.44 -15.33 -13.80
C GLN A 839 7.56 -15.32 -14.86
N LEU A 840 7.31 -15.89 -16.05
CA LEU A 840 8.25 -15.83 -17.17
C LEU A 840 8.40 -14.40 -17.71
N THR A 841 7.32 -13.61 -17.74
CA THR A 841 7.37 -12.19 -18.11
C THR A 841 8.20 -11.39 -17.12
N ASP A 842 8.02 -11.63 -15.81
CA ASP A 842 8.85 -11.02 -14.78
C ASP A 842 10.34 -11.36 -14.96
N LEU A 843 10.68 -12.64 -15.13
CA LEU A 843 12.06 -13.05 -15.39
C LEU A 843 12.61 -12.43 -16.69
N ASN A 844 11.81 -12.37 -17.77
CA ASN A 844 12.22 -11.73 -19.02
C ASN A 844 12.61 -10.26 -18.79
N SER A 845 11.83 -9.54 -17.98
CA SER A 845 12.12 -8.14 -17.63
C SER A 845 13.39 -7.97 -16.77
N ILE A 846 13.80 -8.99 -16.02
CA ILE A 846 15.09 -9.01 -15.31
C ILE A 846 16.23 -9.29 -16.30
N ILE A 847 16.03 -10.24 -17.22
CA ILE A 847 16.99 -10.61 -18.27
C ILE A 847 17.28 -9.43 -19.23
N ASP A 848 16.37 -8.46 -19.36
CA ASP A 848 16.61 -7.20 -20.10
C ASP A 848 17.80 -6.39 -19.59
N TYR A 849 18.27 -6.67 -18.37
CA TYR A 849 19.43 -6.04 -17.75
C TYR A 849 20.66 -6.95 -17.67
N ALA A 850 20.58 -8.17 -18.22
CA ALA A 850 21.72 -9.07 -18.27
C ALA A 850 22.89 -8.49 -19.08
N HIS A 851 24.09 -8.85 -18.66
CA HIS A 851 25.37 -8.49 -19.27
C HIS A 851 25.78 -9.43 -20.40
N ILE A 852 25.19 -10.63 -20.46
CA ILE A 852 25.46 -11.61 -21.51
C ILE A 852 24.64 -11.30 -22.77
N ASP A 853 25.31 -11.14 -23.90
CA ASP A 853 24.65 -10.92 -25.19
C ASP A 853 23.73 -12.09 -25.60
N ASN A 854 22.62 -11.78 -26.28
CA ASN A 854 21.65 -12.73 -26.83
C ASN A 854 20.87 -13.60 -25.82
N ILE A 855 21.16 -13.55 -24.51
CA ILE A 855 20.42 -14.31 -23.49
C ILE A 855 18.90 -14.09 -23.58
N LYS A 856 18.47 -12.85 -23.81
CA LYS A 856 17.05 -12.51 -24.02
C LYS A 856 16.44 -13.26 -25.20
N LYS A 857 17.15 -13.34 -26.34
CA LYS A 857 16.68 -14.05 -27.53
C LYS A 857 16.55 -15.56 -27.28
N TYR A 858 17.51 -16.15 -26.58
CA TYR A 858 17.42 -17.57 -26.20
C TYR A 858 16.27 -17.82 -25.23
N PHE A 859 16.05 -16.91 -24.28
CA PHE A 859 14.94 -17.02 -23.35
C PHE A 859 13.57 -16.90 -24.04
N GLN A 860 13.42 -15.95 -24.96
CA GLN A 860 12.22 -15.81 -25.81
C GLN A 860 11.95 -17.06 -26.66
N THR A 861 13.01 -17.68 -27.19
CA THR A 861 12.91 -18.95 -27.92
C THR A 861 12.42 -20.07 -27.01
N TYR A 862 13.00 -20.19 -25.80
CA TYR A 862 12.56 -21.14 -24.80
C TYR A 862 11.07 -20.97 -24.42
N ILE A 863 10.58 -19.74 -24.28
CA ILE A 863 9.16 -19.48 -24.03
C ILE A 863 8.30 -20.00 -25.20
N CYS A 864 8.68 -19.68 -26.44
CA CYS A 864 7.93 -20.16 -27.62
C CYS A 864 7.92 -21.68 -27.71
N ASP A 865 9.04 -22.34 -27.41
CA ASP A 865 9.16 -23.80 -27.41
C ASP A 865 8.29 -24.45 -26.33
N LEU A 866 8.24 -23.87 -25.14
CA LEU A 866 7.38 -24.32 -24.04
C LEU A 866 5.90 -24.24 -24.40
N LEU A 867 5.48 -23.15 -25.06
CA LEU A 867 4.08 -22.90 -25.43
C LEU A 867 3.67 -23.59 -26.74
N SER A 868 4.62 -24.14 -27.51
CA SER A 868 4.36 -24.70 -28.85
C SER A 868 3.25 -25.76 -28.87
N ASN A 869 3.20 -26.63 -27.86
CA ASN A 869 2.18 -27.68 -27.76
C ASN A 869 0.77 -27.11 -27.60
N ILE A 870 0.58 -26.18 -26.67
CA ILE A 870 -0.74 -25.58 -26.41
C ILE A 870 -1.13 -24.63 -27.54
N TYR A 871 -0.17 -23.87 -28.08
CA TYR A 871 -0.38 -23.03 -29.27
C TYR A 871 -0.89 -23.85 -30.46
N ASN A 872 -0.33 -25.02 -30.74
CA ASN A 872 -0.78 -25.87 -31.86
C ASN A 872 -2.15 -26.51 -31.63
N LYS A 873 -2.63 -26.59 -30.38
CA LYS A 873 -4.00 -27.05 -30.05
C LYS A 873 -5.03 -25.93 -30.19
N LEU A 874 -4.62 -24.67 -30.10
CA LEU A 874 -5.48 -23.50 -30.12
C LEU A 874 -5.48 -22.86 -31.52
N GLU A 875 -6.66 -22.77 -32.14
CA GLU A 875 -6.83 -21.99 -33.37
C GLU A 875 -7.03 -20.50 -33.06
N TRP A 876 -6.87 -19.62 -34.04
CA TRP A 876 -7.13 -18.18 -33.86
C TRP A 876 -8.62 -17.86 -33.70
N ASP A 877 -9.47 -18.64 -34.36
CA ASP A 877 -10.92 -18.50 -34.27
C ASP A 877 -11.48 -19.50 -33.25
N PRO A 878 -12.62 -19.18 -32.60
CA PRO A 878 -13.29 -20.09 -31.69
C PRO A 878 -13.69 -21.40 -32.37
N LEU A 879 -13.40 -22.52 -31.72
CA LEU A 879 -13.87 -23.84 -32.18
C LEU A 879 -15.35 -24.05 -31.79
N PRO A 880 -16.13 -24.86 -32.54
CA PRO A 880 -17.47 -25.23 -32.13
C PRO A 880 -17.47 -25.90 -30.75
N ASN A 881 -18.35 -25.46 -29.85
CA ASN A 881 -18.45 -25.93 -28.45
C ASN A 881 -17.17 -25.72 -27.60
N GLU A 882 -16.37 -24.71 -27.95
CA GLU A 882 -15.25 -24.31 -27.11
C GLU A 882 -15.72 -23.88 -25.72
N GLY A 883 -15.09 -24.42 -24.67
CA GLY A 883 -15.34 -24.01 -23.28
C GLY A 883 -14.83 -22.60 -22.98
N LEU A 884 -15.43 -21.94 -21.98
CA LEU A 884 -15.11 -20.54 -21.63
C LEU A 884 -13.62 -20.31 -21.34
N GLN A 885 -12.97 -21.22 -20.62
CA GLN A 885 -11.55 -21.11 -20.29
C GLN A 885 -10.64 -21.20 -21.52
N ALA A 886 -11.02 -21.95 -22.56
CA ALA A 886 -10.20 -22.07 -23.77
C ALA A 886 -10.15 -20.76 -24.55
N ALA A 887 -11.22 -19.95 -24.50
CA ALA A 887 -11.23 -18.62 -25.10
C ALA A 887 -10.23 -17.66 -24.43
N MET A 888 -10.16 -17.66 -23.10
CA MET A 888 -9.20 -16.87 -22.33
C MET A 888 -7.78 -17.41 -22.49
N LEU A 889 -7.61 -18.73 -22.51
CA LEU A 889 -6.32 -19.38 -22.71
C LEU A 889 -5.75 -19.05 -24.09
N ARG A 890 -6.58 -19.05 -25.14
CA ARG A 890 -6.19 -18.59 -26.48
C ARG A 890 -5.56 -17.21 -26.44
N ASP A 891 -6.21 -16.23 -25.82
CA ASP A 891 -5.70 -14.85 -25.81
C ASP A 891 -4.31 -14.77 -25.17
N ILE A 892 -4.15 -15.30 -23.95
CA ILE A 892 -2.87 -15.21 -23.25
C ILE A 892 -1.74 -15.95 -23.97
N ILE A 893 -2.04 -17.07 -24.64
CA ILE A 893 -1.05 -17.82 -25.42
C ILE A 893 -0.69 -17.07 -26.71
N LEU A 894 -1.67 -16.50 -27.43
CA LEU A 894 -1.42 -15.72 -28.64
C LEU A 894 -0.59 -14.47 -28.34
N ILE A 895 -0.91 -13.74 -27.26
CA ILE A 895 -0.12 -12.60 -26.77
C ILE A 895 1.33 -13.03 -26.59
N GLN A 896 1.57 -14.10 -25.82
CA GLN A 896 2.91 -14.51 -25.45
C GLN A 896 3.72 -15.01 -26.64
N MET A 897 3.11 -15.75 -27.56
CA MET A 897 3.78 -16.18 -28.80
C MET A 897 4.16 -14.97 -29.68
N GLY A 898 3.26 -13.99 -29.82
CA GLY A 898 3.49 -12.79 -30.62
C GLY A 898 4.61 -11.90 -30.08
N ILE A 899 4.55 -11.56 -28.80
CA ILE A 899 5.54 -10.66 -28.17
C ILE A 899 6.94 -11.29 -28.05
N ASN A 900 7.02 -12.62 -27.93
CA ASN A 900 8.29 -13.37 -27.83
C ASN A 900 8.89 -13.78 -29.18
N GLY A 901 8.32 -13.39 -30.32
CA GLY A 901 9.00 -13.54 -31.61
C GLY A 901 8.50 -14.64 -32.53
N HIS A 902 7.37 -15.28 -32.25
CA HIS A 902 6.86 -16.32 -33.12
C HIS A 902 6.34 -15.75 -34.45
N ASN A 903 7.06 -16.00 -35.54
CA ASN A 903 6.82 -15.39 -36.86
C ASN A 903 5.40 -15.62 -37.38
N LYS A 904 4.88 -16.86 -37.33
CA LYS A 904 3.52 -17.16 -37.80
C LYS A 904 2.44 -16.39 -37.03
N THR A 905 2.62 -16.23 -35.73
CA THR A 905 1.68 -15.46 -34.90
C THR A 905 1.73 -13.98 -35.27
N ARG A 906 2.92 -13.42 -35.49
CA ARG A 906 3.08 -12.03 -35.91
C ARG A 906 2.45 -11.77 -37.28
N GLU A 907 2.67 -12.64 -38.25
CA GLU A 907 2.08 -12.51 -39.60
C GLU A 907 0.55 -12.53 -39.55
N GLU A 908 -0.05 -13.47 -38.83
CA GLU A 908 -1.51 -13.57 -38.69
C GLU A 908 -2.09 -12.40 -37.87
N ALA A 909 -1.39 -11.92 -36.83
CA ALA A 909 -1.78 -10.72 -36.09
C ALA A 909 -1.85 -9.49 -37.01
N HIS A 910 -0.84 -9.27 -37.86
CA HIS A 910 -0.84 -8.14 -38.80
C HIS A 910 -1.98 -8.26 -39.81
N LYS A 911 -2.24 -9.46 -40.36
CA LYS A 911 -3.36 -9.69 -41.27
C LYS A 911 -4.71 -9.35 -40.62
N ARG A 912 -4.93 -9.79 -39.37
CA ARG A 912 -6.16 -9.50 -38.62
C ARG A 912 -6.27 -8.04 -38.22
N PHE A 913 -5.15 -7.40 -37.90
CA PHE A 913 -5.12 -5.96 -37.65
C PHE A 913 -5.57 -5.15 -38.88
N GLN A 914 -5.16 -5.54 -40.09
CA GLN A 914 -5.64 -4.91 -41.33
C GLN A 914 -7.15 -5.09 -41.53
N ILE A 915 -7.74 -6.20 -41.08
CA ILE A 915 -9.20 -6.40 -41.12
C ILE A 915 -9.87 -5.38 -40.19
N LEU A 916 -9.35 -5.18 -38.97
CA LEU A 916 -9.90 -4.19 -38.01
C LEU A 916 -9.82 -2.76 -38.56
N LEU A 917 -8.73 -2.39 -39.23
CA LEU A 917 -8.58 -1.06 -39.83
C LEU A 917 -9.55 -0.79 -40.98
N ASN A 918 -9.79 -1.79 -41.83
CA ASN A 918 -10.65 -1.69 -43.01
C ASN A 918 -12.13 -1.90 -42.69
N SER A 919 -12.46 -2.22 -41.44
CA SER A 919 -13.83 -2.40 -40.99
C SER A 919 -14.52 -1.04 -40.86
N ASN A 920 -15.47 -0.72 -41.74
CA ASN A 920 -16.58 0.15 -41.33
C ASN A 920 -17.25 -0.53 -40.12
N ASN A 921 -17.69 0.20 -39.08
CA ASN A 921 -18.12 -0.34 -37.77
C ASN A 921 -18.92 -1.67 -37.80
N GLN A 922 -19.67 -1.97 -38.87
CA GLN A 922 -20.34 -3.26 -39.12
C GLN A 922 -19.42 -4.49 -39.22
N ASN A 923 -18.19 -4.38 -39.74
CA ASN A 923 -17.22 -5.49 -39.86
C ASN A 923 -16.29 -5.60 -38.65
N HIS A 924 -16.26 -4.61 -37.75
CA HIS A 924 -15.42 -4.63 -36.54
C HIS A 924 -15.83 -5.79 -35.61
N HIS A 925 -17.08 -6.24 -35.72
CA HIS A 925 -17.63 -7.40 -35.02
C HIS A 925 -17.17 -8.76 -35.59
N SER A 926 -16.43 -8.78 -36.71
CA SER A 926 -15.91 -10.03 -37.28
C SER A 926 -14.78 -10.66 -36.47
N ILE A 927 -14.03 -9.85 -35.69
CA ILE A 927 -12.96 -10.34 -34.83
C ILE A 927 -13.48 -10.48 -33.41
N ASN A 928 -13.36 -11.71 -32.88
CA ASN A 928 -13.71 -12.05 -31.52
C ASN A 928 -12.99 -11.10 -30.53
N PRO A 929 -13.70 -10.49 -29.57
CA PRO A 929 -13.11 -9.54 -28.64
C PRO A 929 -11.98 -10.12 -27.81
N ASN A 930 -12.02 -11.43 -27.47
CA ASN A 930 -11.01 -12.08 -26.66
C ASN A 930 -9.62 -12.02 -27.30
N ILE A 931 -9.48 -12.00 -28.63
CA ILE A 931 -8.15 -12.01 -29.29
C ILE A 931 -7.65 -10.62 -29.70
N ARG A 932 -8.45 -9.57 -29.51
CA ARG A 932 -8.08 -8.21 -29.96
C ARG A 932 -6.85 -7.68 -29.21
N ALA A 933 -6.75 -7.96 -27.91
CA ALA A 933 -5.56 -7.62 -27.12
C ALA A 933 -4.31 -8.29 -27.69
N GLY A 934 -4.35 -9.61 -27.94
CA GLY A 934 -3.29 -10.35 -28.65
C GLY A 934 -2.87 -9.72 -29.96
N ILE A 935 -3.82 -9.28 -30.79
CA ILE A 935 -3.54 -8.60 -32.05
C ILE A 935 -2.82 -7.27 -31.81
N TYR A 936 -3.40 -6.37 -31.02
CA TYR A 936 -2.87 -5.02 -30.80
C TYR A 936 -1.49 -5.03 -30.16
N LEU A 937 -1.29 -5.84 -29.12
CA LEU A 937 -0.01 -5.95 -28.42
C LEU A 937 1.07 -6.53 -29.33
N THR A 938 0.73 -7.51 -30.17
CA THR A 938 1.68 -8.11 -31.11
C THR A 938 2.11 -7.13 -32.20
N VAL A 939 1.17 -6.40 -32.81
CA VAL A 939 1.52 -5.42 -33.86
C VAL A 939 2.24 -4.20 -33.29
N ALA A 940 1.90 -3.75 -32.08
CA ALA A 940 2.61 -2.67 -31.41
C ALA A 940 4.07 -3.03 -31.13
N LYS A 941 4.32 -4.27 -30.68
CA LYS A 941 5.67 -4.75 -30.35
C LYS A 941 6.66 -4.62 -31.51
N THR A 942 6.21 -4.85 -32.73
CA THR A 942 7.03 -4.72 -33.96
C THR A 942 6.64 -3.52 -34.82
N GLY A 943 5.80 -2.63 -34.29
CA GLY A 943 5.17 -1.56 -35.03
C GLY A 943 6.09 -0.35 -35.24
N ASN A 944 5.72 0.46 -36.23
CA ASN A 944 6.37 1.74 -36.54
C ASN A 944 5.40 2.90 -36.30
N GLN A 945 5.79 4.11 -36.71
CA GLN A 945 4.96 5.31 -36.58
C GLN A 945 3.58 5.18 -37.25
N GLU A 946 3.49 4.45 -38.38
CA GLU A 946 2.23 4.24 -39.08
C GLU A 946 1.27 3.38 -38.24
N ILE A 947 1.75 2.27 -37.67
CA ILE A 947 0.96 1.42 -36.76
C ILE A 947 0.53 2.21 -35.52
N PHE A 948 1.39 3.09 -34.99
CA PHE A 948 1.04 3.94 -33.84
C PHE A 948 -0.13 4.89 -34.15
N GLU A 949 -0.11 5.57 -35.30
CA GLU A 949 -1.23 6.42 -35.72
C GLU A 949 -2.50 5.63 -36.06
N GLN A 950 -2.36 4.41 -36.60
CA GLN A 950 -3.47 3.50 -36.85
C GLN A 950 -4.14 3.06 -35.53
N LEU A 951 -3.37 2.68 -34.51
CA LEU A 951 -3.88 2.35 -33.18
C LEU A 951 -4.55 3.57 -32.52
N LYS A 952 -3.99 4.78 -32.65
CA LYS A 952 -4.63 6.02 -32.18
C LYS A 952 -5.96 6.29 -32.90
N SER A 953 -6.03 6.00 -34.20
CA SER A 953 -7.26 6.12 -34.97
C SER A 953 -8.33 5.16 -34.45
N LEU A 954 -7.97 3.90 -34.17
CA LEU A 954 -8.87 2.93 -33.55
C LEU A 954 -9.31 3.36 -32.15
N TYR A 955 -8.38 3.85 -31.32
CA TYR A 955 -8.68 4.32 -29.96
C TYR A 955 -9.74 5.41 -29.97
N ARG A 956 -9.61 6.41 -30.86
CA ARG A 956 -10.60 7.50 -31.01
C ARG A 956 -11.96 7.04 -31.54
N LYS A 957 -12.02 5.89 -32.22
CA LYS A 957 -13.25 5.31 -32.79
C LYS A 957 -13.88 4.26 -31.87
N ALA A 958 -13.23 3.89 -30.77
CA ALA A 958 -13.69 2.85 -29.88
C ALA A 958 -15.05 3.22 -29.24
N ASP A 959 -16.01 2.30 -29.30
CA ASP A 959 -17.39 2.49 -28.84
C ASP A 959 -17.61 2.07 -27.37
N THR A 960 -16.60 1.42 -26.77
CA THR A 960 -16.65 0.91 -25.40
C THR A 960 -15.38 1.30 -24.67
N GLN A 961 -15.49 1.67 -23.39
CA GLN A 961 -14.35 1.98 -22.54
C GLN A 961 -13.36 0.81 -22.45
N GLU A 962 -13.86 -0.43 -22.44
CA GLU A 962 -13.04 -1.66 -22.45
C GLU A 962 -12.10 -1.71 -23.67
N GLU A 963 -12.63 -1.51 -24.89
CA GLU A 963 -11.84 -1.45 -26.13
C GLU A 963 -10.85 -0.27 -26.13
N SER A 964 -11.26 0.91 -25.64
CA SER A 964 -10.38 2.08 -25.49
C SER A 964 -9.18 1.75 -24.61
N ILE A 965 -9.39 1.09 -23.47
CA ILE A 965 -8.32 0.69 -22.56
C ILE A 965 -7.38 -0.35 -23.20
N ARG A 966 -7.90 -1.32 -23.95
CA ARG A 966 -7.06 -2.30 -24.68
C ARG A 966 -6.15 -1.61 -25.71
N LEU A 967 -6.69 -0.66 -26.47
CA LEU A 967 -5.94 0.09 -27.47
C LEU A 967 -4.93 1.05 -26.82
N LEU A 968 -5.31 1.75 -25.77
CA LEU A 968 -4.42 2.62 -25.00
C LEU A 968 -3.25 1.84 -24.38
N THR A 969 -3.53 0.63 -23.88
CA THR A 969 -2.49 -0.28 -23.39
C THR A 969 -1.52 -0.64 -24.52
N ALA A 970 -2.01 -0.94 -25.73
CA ALA A 970 -1.17 -1.27 -26.88
C ALA A 970 -0.34 -0.09 -27.40
N LEU A 971 -0.85 1.15 -27.33
CA LEU A 971 -0.09 2.35 -27.65
C LEU A 971 1.20 2.48 -26.81
N CYS A 972 1.23 1.84 -25.64
CA CYS A 972 2.35 1.86 -24.71
C CYS A 972 3.36 0.70 -24.90
N ARG A 973 3.20 -0.13 -25.94
CA ARG A 973 3.93 -1.40 -26.11
C ARG A 973 4.85 -1.44 -27.34
N PHE A 974 5.30 -0.27 -27.81
CA PHE A 974 6.26 -0.14 -28.89
C PHE A 974 7.70 -0.24 -28.38
N ASP A 975 8.61 -0.84 -29.17
CA ASP A 975 10.04 -0.90 -28.85
C ASP A 975 10.84 0.35 -29.26
N ASP A 976 10.29 1.18 -30.15
CA ASP A 976 10.91 2.43 -30.60
C ASP A 976 10.81 3.53 -29.54
N GLU A 977 11.95 4.13 -29.20
CA GLU A 977 12.06 5.15 -28.15
C GLU A 977 11.30 6.44 -28.49
N MET A 978 11.27 6.88 -29.75
CA MET A 978 10.54 8.10 -30.12
C MET A 978 9.04 7.88 -29.99
N ILE A 979 8.54 6.72 -30.38
CA ILE A 979 7.13 6.35 -30.22
C ILE A 979 6.77 6.24 -28.74
N GLN A 980 7.64 5.66 -27.89
CA GLN A 980 7.41 5.61 -26.45
C GLN A 980 7.28 7.01 -25.83
N ARG A 981 8.09 7.99 -26.26
CA ARG A 981 7.97 9.39 -25.80
C ARG A 981 6.67 10.04 -26.26
N GLN A 982 6.25 9.80 -27.51
CA GLN A 982 4.97 10.27 -28.02
C GLN A 982 3.79 9.64 -27.26
N ALA A 983 3.87 8.36 -26.92
CA ALA A 983 2.86 7.66 -26.13
C ALA A 983 2.73 8.29 -24.73
N LEU A 984 3.86 8.61 -24.07
CA LEU A 984 3.84 9.34 -22.80
C LEU A 984 3.13 10.70 -22.93
N GLU A 985 3.45 11.50 -23.95
CA GLU A 985 2.77 12.78 -24.18
C GLU A 985 1.27 12.59 -24.45
N TYR A 986 0.89 11.52 -25.16
CA TYR A 986 -0.50 11.21 -25.47
C TYR A 986 -1.31 10.85 -24.21
N ILE A 987 -0.72 10.09 -23.28
CA ILE A 987 -1.36 9.69 -22.01
C ILE A 987 -1.85 10.91 -21.24
N TRP A 988 -1.06 12.00 -21.20
CA TRP A 988 -1.39 13.19 -20.41
C TRP A 988 -2.25 14.21 -21.16
N ASN A 989 -2.67 13.92 -22.39
CA ASN A 989 -3.57 14.79 -23.14
C ASN A 989 -5.01 14.64 -22.61
N ARG A 990 -5.43 15.61 -21.79
CA ARG A 990 -6.77 15.65 -21.16
C ARG A 990 -7.95 15.65 -22.13
N ASN A 991 -7.73 16.02 -23.40
CA ASN A 991 -8.79 15.98 -24.42
C ASN A 991 -8.90 14.61 -25.11
N GLU A 992 -7.93 13.72 -24.90
CA GLU A 992 -7.84 12.41 -25.56
C GLU A 992 -7.96 11.25 -24.56
N VAL A 993 -7.33 11.36 -23.39
CA VAL A 993 -7.28 10.29 -22.38
C VAL A 993 -7.88 10.77 -21.07
N ARG A 994 -8.87 10.03 -20.56
CA ARG A 994 -9.54 10.30 -19.29
C ARG A 994 -8.58 10.13 -18.11
N LYS A 995 -8.78 10.90 -17.04
CA LYS A 995 -7.92 10.91 -15.85
C LYS A 995 -7.72 9.51 -15.25
N GLN A 996 -8.79 8.72 -15.18
CA GLN A 996 -8.76 7.35 -14.62
C GLN A 996 -7.91 6.36 -15.43
N ASP A 997 -7.68 6.61 -16.72
CA ASP A 997 -6.93 5.68 -17.58
C ASP A 997 -5.42 5.97 -17.61
N HIS A 998 -4.99 7.12 -17.06
CA HIS A 998 -3.59 7.56 -17.09
C HIS A 998 -2.66 6.56 -16.40
N LEU A 999 -3.01 6.11 -15.18
CA LEU A 999 -2.18 5.20 -14.39
C LEU A 999 -1.92 3.89 -15.14
N LYS A 1000 -2.98 3.26 -15.67
CA LYS A 1000 -2.87 1.98 -16.40
C LYS A 1000 -1.97 2.10 -17.63
N ALA A 1001 -2.14 3.16 -18.41
CA ALA A 1001 -1.30 3.39 -19.59
C ALA A 1001 0.16 3.68 -19.21
N PHE A 1002 0.38 4.49 -18.18
CA PHE A 1002 1.71 4.88 -17.72
C PHE A 1002 2.50 3.68 -17.18
N VAL A 1003 1.87 2.82 -16.37
CA VAL A 1003 2.46 1.57 -15.88
C VAL A 1003 2.65 0.56 -17.02
N SER A 1004 1.76 0.51 -18.01
CA SER A 1004 1.94 -0.31 -19.20
C SER A 1004 3.23 0.04 -19.95
N LEU A 1005 3.55 1.33 -20.09
CA LEU A 1005 4.78 1.79 -20.73
C LEU A 1005 6.02 1.49 -19.89
N ALA A 1006 5.95 1.75 -18.57
CA ALA A 1006 7.05 1.46 -17.64
C ALA A 1006 7.43 -0.03 -17.62
N SER A 1007 6.44 -0.91 -17.70
CA SER A 1007 6.62 -2.37 -17.66
C SER A 1007 7.01 -3.01 -19.00
N HIS A 1008 7.04 -2.24 -20.09
CA HIS A 1008 7.19 -2.81 -21.44
C HIS A 1008 8.59 -3.38 -21.72
N ASN A 1009 9.62 -2.60 -21.45
CA ASN A 1009 11.02 -3.00 -21.57
C ASN A 1009 11.91 -2.05 -20.76
N ARG A 1010 13.20 -2.37 -20.64
CA ARG A 1010 14.17 -1.52 -19.92
C ARG A 1010 14.10 -0.03 -20.33
N LYS A 1011 14.03 0.27 -21.63
CA LYS A 1011 13.99 1.66 -22.13
C LYS A 1011 12.69 2.38 -21.74
N GLY A 1012 11.55 1.68 -21.86
CA GLY A 1012 10.24 2.20 -21.45
C GLY A 1012 10.23 2.55 -19.97
N CYS A 1013 10.78 1.70 -19.10
CA CYS A 1013 10.96 1.98 -17.68
C CYS A 1013 11.80 3.25 -17.44
N GLU A 1014 12.96 3.37 -18.09
CA GLU A 1014 13.89 4.50 -17.92
C GLU A 1014 13.27 5.83 -18.38
N ILE A 1015 12.59 5.84 -19.53
CA ILE A 1015 11.95 7.05 -20.09
C ILE A 1015 10.75 7.45 -19.23
N THR A 1016 9.93 6.49 -18.80
CA THR A 1016 8.75 6.76 -17.95
C THR A 1016 9.18 7.33 -16.60
N TRP A 1017 10.18 6.72 -15.96
CA TRP A 1017 10.74 7.22 -14.71
C TRP A 1017 11.28 8.64 -14.86
N LYS A 1018 12.05 8.91 -15.92
CA LYS A 1018 12.57 10.26 -16.18
C LYS A 1018 11.44 11.28 -16.40
N TYR A 1019 10.42 10.89 -17.17
CA TYR A 1019 9.24 11.73 -17.40
C TYR A 1019 8.54 12.05 -16.07
N MET A 1020 8.37 11.04 -15.22
CA MET A 1020 7.74 11.20 -13.90
C MET A 1020 8.54 12.16 -13.03
N GLN A 1021 9.87 12.03 -12.97
CA GLN A 1021 10.74 12.94 -12.23
C GLN A 1021 10.63 14.39 -12.74
N ASP A 1022 10.59 14.58 -14.05
CA ASP A 1022 10.54 15.92 -14.67
C ASP A 1022 9.17 16.61 -14.53
N ASN A 1023 8.11 15.84 -14.33
CA ASN A 1023 6.73 16.32 -14.31
C ASN A 1023 6.01 16.03 -12.99
N TRP A 1024 6.73 15.64 -11.93
CA TRP A 1024 6.11 15.20 -10.67
C TRP A 1024 5.10 16.20 -10.11
N ASN A 1025 5.48 17.48 -10.01
CA ASN A 1025 4.56 18.51 -9.52
C ASN A 1025 3.27 18.60 -10.33
N LYS A 1026 3.33 18.39 -11.66
CA LYS A 1026 2.12 18.38 -12.50
C LYS A 1026 1.25 17.15 -12.24
N ILE A 1027 1.87 16.01 -11.97
CA ILE A 1027 1.17 14.76 -11.63
C ILE A 1027 0.50 14.95 -10.28
N GLU A 1028 1.22 15.46 -9.28
CA GLU A 1028 0.69 15.78 -7.95
C GLU A 1028 -0.45 16.81 -8.02
N ASP A 1029 -0.33 17.85 -8.85
CA ASP A 1029 -1.40 18.82 -9.09
C ASP A 1029 -2.66 18.20 -9.74
N ILE A 1030 -2.50 17.18 -10.59
CA ILE A 1030 -3.64 16.51 -11.27
C ILE A 1030 -4.46 15.68 -10.27
N TYR A 1031 -3.79 14.93 -9.40
CA TYR A 1031 -4.44 13.98 -8.51
C TYR A 1031 -4.76 14.59 -7.14
N GLY A 1032 -3.88 15.44 -6.63
CA GLY A 1032 -3.89 15.97 -5.27
C GLY A 1032 -2.95 15.18 -4.36
N GLU A 1033 -2.41 15.84 -3.34
CA GLU A 1033 -1.36 15.29 -2.45
C GLU A 1033 -1.78 14.03 -1.67
N HIS A 1034 -3.08 13.77 -1.53
CA HIS A 1034 -3.66 12.66 -0.74
C HIS A 1034 -4.30 11.56 -1.60
N ASP A 1035 -4.19 11.65 -2.92
CA ASP A 1035 -4.80 10.71 -3.85
C ASP A 1035 -3.95 9.43 -3.96
N THR A 1036 -4.60 8.27 -3.84
CA THR A 1036 -3.98 6.94 -3.88
C THR A 1036 -3.30 6.62 -5.19
N HIS A 1037 -3.65 7.28 -6.31
CA HIS A 1037 -2.95 7.11 -7.58
C HIS A 1037 -1.45 7.44 -7.47
N LEU A 1038 -1.07 8.39 -6.61
CA LEU A 1038 0.33 8.76 -6.38
C LEU A 1038 1.14 7.59 -5.78
N ILE A 1039 0.53 6.80 -4.89
CA ILE A 1039 1.12 5.58 -4.36
C ILE A 1039 1.46 4.65 -5.53
N HIS A 1040 0.48 4.38 -6.39
CA HIS A 1040 0.64 3.41 -7.47
C HIS A 1040 1.67 3.83 -8.51
N PHE A 1041 1.79 5.13 -8.84
CA PHE A 1041 2.87 5.61 -9.71
C PHE A 1041 4.26 5.28 -9.14
N VAL A 1042 4.46 5.53 -7.84
CA VAL A 1042 5.76 5.32 -7.17
C VAL A 1042 6.05 3.85 -6.90
N GLU A 1043 5.03 3.03 -6.65
CA GLU A 1043 5.22 1.58 -6.49
C GLU A 1043 5.54 0.90 -7.83
N HIS A 1044 4.82 1.23 -8.90
CA HIS A 1044 4.89 0.43 -10.13
C HIS A 1044 5.97 0.89 -11.11
N VAL A 1045 6.16 2.20 -11.30
CA VAL A 1045 7.08 2.71 -12.34
C VAL A 1045 8.54 2.30 -12.09
N PRO A 1046 9.12 2.48 -10.89
CA PRO A 1046 10.49 2.05 -10.63
C PRO A 1046 10.63 0.57 -10.24
N SER A 1047 9.53 -0.19 -10.07
CA SER A 1047 9.58 -1.60 -9.63
C SER A 1047 10.37 -2.53 -10.56
N HIS A 1048 10.52 -2.15 -11.83
CA HIS A 1048 11.20 -2.96 -12.83
C HIS A 1048 12.72 -2.81 -12.83
N PHE A 1049 13.28 -1.81 -12.12
CA PHE A 1049 14.72 -1.63 -12.00
C PHE A 1049 15.41 -2.80 -11.28
N VAL A 1050 16.70 -2.98 -11.56
CA VAL A 1050 17.50 -4.09 -11.02
C VAL A 1050 18.89 -3.66 -10.52
N THR A 1051 19.14 -2.36 -10.34
CA THR A 1051 20.47 -1.86 -9.94
C THR A 1051 20.40 -0.97 -8.70
N GLU A 1052 21.47 -0.97 -7.91
CA GLU A 1052 21.57 -0.11 -6.71
C GLU A 1052 21.61 1.39 -7.07
N GLU A 1053 22.16 1.74 -8.23
CA GLU A 1053 22.12 3.12 -8.74
C GLU A 1053 20.69 3.62 -8.90
N ARG A 1054 19.80 2.81 -9.50
CA ARG A 1054 18.39 3.14 -9.64
C ARG A 1054 17.67 3.18 -8.30
N ALA A 1055 18.00 2.27 -7.37
CA ALA A 1055 17.47 2.34 -6.01
C ALA A 1055 17.83 3.66 -5.33
N GLU A 1056 19.06 4.15 -5.49
CA GLU A 1056 19.49 5.44 -4.94
C GLU A 1056 18.76 6.63 -5.60
N GLU A 1057 18.49 6.57 -6.91
CA GLU A 1057 17.66 7.57 -7.60
C GLU A 1057 16.24 7.63 -7.02
N VAL A 1058 15.63 6.49 -6.71
CA VAL A 1058 14.29 6.43 -6.07
C VAL A 1058 14.33 7.01 -4.65
N ARG A 1059 15.36 6.67 -3.85
CA ARG A 1059 15.55 7.27 -2.51
C ARG A 1059 15.67 8.78 -2.59
N LYS A 1060 16.49 9.27 -3.52
CA LYS A 1060 16.71 10.69 -3.73
C LYS A 1060 15.42 11.38 -4.19
N PHE A 1061 14.69 10.78 -5.12
CA PHE A 1061 13.41 11.30 -5.59
C PHE A 1061 12.43 11.54 -4.44
N HIS A 1062 12.31 10.57 -3.53
CA HIS A 1062 11.46 10.71 -2.34
C HIS A 1062 11.97 11.76 -1.33
N ILE A 1063 13.29 11.92 -1.17
CA ILE A 1063 13.86 13.01 -0.36
C ILE A 1063 13.56 14.39 -0.97
N ASP A 1064 13.64 14.50 -2.30
CA ASP A 1064 13.42 15.74 -3.03
C ASP A 1064 11.92 16.10 -3.10
N HIS A 1065 11.02 15.11 -2.99
CA HIS A 1065 9.56 15.27 -3.00
C HIS A 1065 8.92 14.55 -1.78
N PRO A 1066 9.06 15.12 -0.57
CA PRO A 1066 8.59 14.46 0.65
C PRO A 1066 7.05 14.48 0.70
N ASN A 1067 6.44 13.31 0.57
CA ASN A 1067 5.02 13.10 0.79
C ASN A 1067 4.84 11.87 1.70
N PRO A 1068 4.24 12.03 2.90
CA PRO A 1068 4.05 10.93 3.86
C PRO A 1068 3.35 9.71 3.27
N LEU A 1069 2.43 9.91 2.33
CA LEU A 1069 1.70 8.85 1.62
C LEU A 1069 2.64 7.88 0.88
N LEU A 1070 3.86 8.32 0.57
CA LEU A 1070 4.85 7.55 -0.22
C LEU A 1070 5.89 6.84 0.65
N ASP A 1071 5.95 7.10 1.96
CA ASP A 1071 7.00 6.59 2.85
C ASP A 1071 7.12 5.05 2.83
N ARG A 1072 5.97 4.38 2.83
CA ARG A 1072 5.87 2.92 2.80
C ARG A 1072 5.99 2.35 1.38
N PRO A 1073 5.26 2.88 0.37
CA PRO A 1073 5.46 2.56 -1.05
C PRO A 1073 6.93 2.56 -1.50
N VAL A 1074 7.68 3.61 -1.13
CA VAL A 1074 9.10 3.75 -1.48
C VAL A 1074 9.93 2.64 -0.84
N LYS A 1075 9.65 2.23 0.39
CA LYS A 1075 10.36 1.10 1.02
C LYS A 1075 10.06 -0.22 0.32
N LYS A 1076 8.78 -0.47 -0.01
CA LYS A 1076 8.36 -1.67 -0.74
C LYS A 1076 9.08 -1.75 -2.10
N VAL A 1077 9.12 -0.67 -2.88
CA VAL A 1077 9.75 -0.69 -4.20
C VAL A 1077 11.28 -0.83 -4.14
N LEU A 1078 11.94 -0.21 -3.15
CA LEU A 1078 13.39 -0.39 -2.95
C LEU A 1078 13.75 -1.84 -2.62
N GLU A 1079 12.93 -2.53 -1.84
CA GLU A 1079 13.10 -3.98 -1.63
C GLU A 1079 12.92 -4.78 -2.91
N GLN A 1080 11.91 -4.46 -3.71
CA GLN A 1080 11.69 -5.14 -5.00
C GLN A 1080 12.87 -4.97 -5.95
N ILE A 1081 13.42 -3.75 -6.08
CA ILE A 1081 14.62 -3.50 -6.90
C ILE A 1081 15.79 -4.36 -6.41
N ASN A 1082 15.98 -4.45 -5.09
CA ASN A 1082 17.03 -5.29 -4.51
C ASN A 1082 16.81 -6.79 -4.78
N ILE A 1083 15.58 -7.30 -4.66
CA ILE A 1083 15.24 -8.69 -4.98
C ILE A 1083 15.57 -9.01 -6.44
N ARG A 1084 15.18 -8.13 -7.37
CA ARG A 1084 15.44 -8.32 -8.80
C ARG A 1084 16.94 -8.28 -9.12
N ARG A 1085 17.69 -7.37 -8.47
CA ARG A 1085 19.17 -7.32 -8.53
C ARG A 1085 19.77 -8.66 -8.09
N LEU A 1086 19.35 -9.20 -6.95
CA LEU A 1086 19.83 -10.48 -6.41
C LEU A 1086 19.50 -11.66 -7.34
N VAL A 1087 18.35 -11.66 -7.99
CA VAL A 1087 18.01 -12.69 -8.99
C VAL A 1087 19.00 -12.66 -10.14
N LEU A 1088 19.26 -11.47 -10.71
CA LEU A 1088 20.19 -11.32 -11.82
C LEU A 1088 21.60 -11.77 -11.42
N GLU A 1089 22.12 -11.25 -10.29
CA GLU A 1089 23.46 -11.57 -9.79
C GLU A 1089 23.67 -13.06 -9.52
N ARG A 1090 22.65 -13.75 -8.98
CA ARG A 1090 22.77 -15.17 -8.63
C ARG A 1090 22.64 -16.11 -9.82
N HIS A 1091 21.82 -15.76 -10.82
CA HIS A 1091 21.32 -16.75 -11.77
C HIS A 1091 21.61 -16.45 -13.24
N GLU A 1092 22.10 -15.25 -13.60
CA GLU A 1092 22.35 -14.85 -14.99
C GLU A 1092 23.15 -15.91 -15.77
N HIS A 1093 24.32 -16.31 -15.25
CA HIS A 1093 25.19 -17.26 -15.93
C HIS A 1093 24.57 -18.66 -16.04
N THR A 1094 23.91 -19.14 -14.98
CA THR A 1094 23.30 -20.47 -14.97
C THR A 1094 22.09 -20.55 -15.91
N ILE A 1095 21.30 -19.48 -15.99
CA ILE A 1095 20.20 -19.37 -16.94
C ILE A 1095 20.74 -19.38 -18.36
N HIS A 1096 21.74 -18.55 -18.67
CA HIS A 1096 22.35 -18.54 -20.00
C HIS A 1096 22.86 -19.93 -20.42
N GLN A 1097 23.59 -20.61 -19.53
CA GLN A 1097 24.11 -21.94 -19.80
C GLN A 1097 23.01 -22.98 -20.07
N PHE A 1098 21.88 -22.90 -19.35
CA PHE A 1098 20.73 -23.77 -19.58
C PHE A 1098 20.00 -23.46 -20.90
N LEU A 1099 19.97 -22.20 -21.33
CA LEU A 1099 19.25 -21.79 -22.53
C LEU A 1099 19.99 -22.15 -23.83
N ILE A 1100 21.31 -22.29 -23.78
CA ILE A 1100 22.12 -22.73 -24.94
C ILE A 1100 22.20 -24.27 -25.08
N THR A 1101 21.68 -25.01 -24.10
CA THR A 1101 21.60 -26.48 -24.07
C THR A 1101 20.19 -26.97 -24.34
#